data_AF-A0A354FN93-F1
#
_entry.id   AF-A0A354FN93-F1
#
_cell.length_a   1.000
_cell.length_b   1.000
_cell.length_c   1.000
_cell.angle_alpha   90.00
_cell.angle_beta   90.00
_cell.angle_gamma   90.00
#
_symmetry.space_group_name_H-M   'P 1'
#
loop_
_entity.id
_entity.type
_entity.pdbx_description
1 polymer ?
#
loop_
_entity_poly.entity_id
_entity_poly.type
_entity_poly.pdbx_seq_one_letter_code
_entity_poly.pdbx_strand_id
1 'polypeptide(L)'
;RKPRPVRKRSEPALRFAEVANDYNDLLDQWQDGTPAKEKAPIAEDPLDLTQQMKAASYFMDASMVGACEIPEAAWFAETESGETMTPYHGNALVIVVEYVREPEPENLAAEWLRDAQAERAAVRAAEIAVTIAGYIRHLGWHAKSHSANKSDLDHELLTVCSGLGRWQGGQVANPFLEAGFGTAVVSCDMPVQPDLPLVETPTKPERDWRFQWGVDGTVPERERERLRQRPSHWSQHPMETIRKVPRPTTLVLEDEVPRVPKRAAFFERARKGDLGAKTQVERDRFAIKHPFTMGMVPMIRGLVPHQDGEVAAEKAPNTDDSIENAKAIKSLSYFLNMDLTGICEAKRFAWFSHDDDGKPIEPRHRHAIVMLIDQGYETMDGASGDDWISGAQSMRGYLRGATVGGQMAEFIRRLGYSARVHSNLDSEVLHIPLVLYAGLGELSRIGELVLNPFVGPRFKSIVVTTDLPLAHDQPIDFGLQDMCQKCLKCARECPCQAISWGDTVMFNGYEMWKPDAERCVRYRVTNAKGSACGRCMKTCPYNHEGLLVHDLFLKMAIHLPFTRKWIANLDDKVGNGRINLVKKWWYDLEWVDGKAVEPKGTNRRELNLDKKLDPDKHSIAYYHAEQMPPPDHLEPFPVDRKQALAAKHKLETPKQALARYQSGKATPEHYKPAQIEKV
;
A
#
# COMPACT_ATOMS: atom_id res chain seq x y z
N ARG A 1 11.88 29.34 -26.87
CA ARG A 1 11.76 30.05 -25.56
C ARG A 1 13.15 30.45 -25.10
N LYS A 2 13.32 31.56 -24.37
CA LYS A 2 14.59 31.84 -23.65
C LYS A 2 14.69 30.89 -22.43
N PRO A 3 15.89 30.51 -21.97
CA PRO A 3 16.08 29.70 -20.77
C PRO A 3 15.40 30.34 -19.56
N ARG A 4 14.71 29.54 -18.75
CA ARG A 4 14.02 29.99 -17.54
C ARG A 4 14.97 29.82 -16.33
N PRO A 5 15.08 30.81 -15.43
CA PRO A 5 15.88 30.70 -14.22
C PRO A 5 15.18 29.85 -13.14
N VAL A 6 15.98 29.23 -12.27
CA VAL A 6 15.55 28.45 -11.11
C VAL A 6 14.76 29.32 -10.11
N ARG A 7 13.64 28.80 -9.59
CA ARG A 7 12.78 29.49 -8.60
C ARG A 7 13.48 29.55 -7.23
N LYS A 8 13.47 30.71 -6.56
CA LYS A 8 13.99 30.88 -5.19
C LYS A 8 12.88 30.70 -4.14
N ARG A 9 13.21 30.04 -3.02
CA ARG A 9 12.34 29.82 -1.83
C ARG A 9 11.94 31.14 -1.15
N SER A 10 10.73 31.18 -0.55
CA SER A 10 10.27 32.22 0.38
C SER A 10 10.30 31.71 1.84
N GLU A 11 10.54 32.61 2.80
CA GLU A 11 10.63 32.36 4.26
C GLU A 11 9.29 32.63 5.02
N PRO A 12 9.09 32.20 6.29
CA PRO A 12 8.19 31.09 6.61
C PRO A 12 6.90 31.46 7.38
N ALA A 13 5.87 30.65 7.14
CA ALA A 13 4.97 30.11 8.15
C ALA A 13 5.09 28.58 8.05
N LEU A 14 4.81 27.82 9.12
CA LEU A 14 4.94 26.35 9.10
C LEU A 14 3.94 25.72 8.12
N ARG A 15 4.37 25.54 6.86
CA ARG A 15 3.52 25.07 5.77
C ARG A 15 3.93 23.68 5.34
N PHE A 16 2.94 22.87 4.96
CA PHE A 16 3.18 21.52 4.46
C PHE A 16 4.02 21.50 3.17
N ALA A 17 3.97 22.56 2.36
CA ALA A 17 4.79 22.72 1.16
C ALA A 17 6.30 22.55 1.43
N GLU A 18 6.80 22.96 2.60
CA GLU A 18 8.20 22.78 2.98
C GLU A 18 8.53 21.30 3.18
N VAL A 19 7.67 20.55 3.86
CA VAL A 19 7.82 19.11 4.05
C VAL A 19 7.77 18.37 2.72
N ALA A 20 6.83 18.75 1.84
CA ALA A 20 6.73 18.18 0.50
C ALA A 20 8.02 18.44 -0.30
N ASN A 21 8.58 19.65 -0.26
CA ASN A 21 9.84 19.95 -0.92
C ASN A 21 11.01 19.11 -0.39
N ASP A 22 11.13 18.97 0.93
CA ASP A 22 12.20 18.15 1.53
C ASP A 22 12.08 16.67 1.12
N TYR A 23 10.85 16.16 0.96
CA TYR A 23 10.63 14.82 0.42
C TYR A 23 10.90 14.71 -1.07
N ASN A 24 10.64 15.76 -1.86
CA ASN A 24 11.02 15.77 -3.27
C ASN A 24 12.55 15.73 -3.43
N ASP A 25 13.26 16.54 -2.63
CA ASP A 25 14.73 16.58 -2.59
C ASP A 25 15.32 15.23 -2.12
N LEU A 26 14.65 14.55 -1.18
CA LEU A 26 15.00 13.19 -0.76
C LEU A 26 14.86 12.20 -1.92
N LEU A 27 13.75 12.25 -2.67
CA LEU A 27 13.52 11.35 -3.81
C LEU A 27 14.52 11.56 -4.95
N ASP A 28 14.99 12.80 -5.16
CA ASP A 28 15.98 13.16 -6.17
C ASP A 28 17.34 12.48 -5.97
N GLN A 29 17.60 11.90 -4.81
CA GLN A 29 18.79 11.06 -4.56
C GLN A 29 18.80 9.77 -5.40
N TRP A 30 17.63 9.32 -5.86
CA TRP A 30 17.46 8.08 -6.63
C TRP A 30 17.10 8.31 -8.11
N GLN A 31 17.27 9.55 -8.58
CA GLN A 31 16.88 9.94 -9.94
C GLN A 31 17.59 9.12 -11.03
N ASP A 32 18.82 8.72 -10.76
CA ASP A 32 19.73 8.07 -11.69
C ASP A 32 20.33 6.80 -11.05
N GLY A 33 20.95 5.97 -11.88
CA GLY A 33 21.62 4.76 -11.42
C GLY A 33 22.21 3.95 -12.56
N THR A 34 22.87 2.87 -12.22
CA THR A 34 23.47 1.98 -13.22
C THR A 34 22.41 1.04 -13.81
N PRO A 35 22.30 0.92 -15.15
CA PRO A 35 21.46 -0.09 -15.77
C PRO A 35 21.96 -1.51 -15.49
N ALA A 36 21.07 -2.49 -15.67
CA ALA A 36 21.44 -3.90 -15.63
C ALA A 36 22.51 -4.21 -16.67
N LYS A 37 23.42 -5.13 -16.34
CA LYS A 37 24.56 -5.48 -17.21
C LYS A 37 24.16 -6.09 -18.56
N GLU A 38 22.99 -6.71 -18.59
CA GLU A 38 22.43 -7.38 -19.76
C GLU A 38 21.00 -6.88 -19.94
N LYS A 39 20.57 -6.73 -21.19
CA LYS A 39 19.17 -6.46 -21.52
C LYS A 39 18.28 -7.61 -21.08
N ALA A 40 17.08 -7.28 -20.62
CA ALA A 40 16.07 -8.27 -20.29
C ALA A 40 15.71 -9.13 -21.53
N PRO A 41 15.36 -10.41 -21.35
CA PRO A 41 14.98 -11.30 -22.45
C PRO A 41 13.54 -11.03 -22.92
N ILE A 42 13.32 -9.82 -23.46
CA ILE A 42 12.05 -9.36 -24.02
C ILE A 42 12.28 -8.84 -25.44
N ALA A 43 11.22 -8.77 -26.24
CA ALA A 43 11.30 -8.18 -27.58
C ALA A 43 11.50 -6.66 -27.47
N GLU A 44 12.36 -6.09 -28.31
CA GLU A 44 12.55 -4.64 -28.42
C GLU A 44 11.51 -4.02 -29.37
N ASP A 45 10.23 -4.19 -29.05
CA ASP A 45 9.12 -3.54 -29.76
C ASP A 45 8.78 -2.20 -29.09
N PRO A 46 8.94 -1.05 -29.77
CA PRO A 46 8.73 0.27 -29.15
C PRO A 46 7.31 0.48 -28.61
N LEU A 47 6.29 -0.10 -29.26
CA LEU A 47 4.90 0.05 -28.83
C LEU A 47 4.65 -0.74 -27.54
N ASP A 48 5.07 -2.00 -27.48
CA ASP A 48 4.94 -2.86 -26.30
C ASP A 48 5.67 -2.27 -25.08
N LEU A 49 6.92 -1.84 -25.27
CA LEU A 49 7.71 -1.18 -24.20
C LEU A 49 7.03 0.11 -23.70
N THR A 50 6.50 0.92 -24.60
CA THR A 50 5.78 2.15 -24.25
C THR A 50 4.51 1.85 -23.47
N GLN A 51 3.71 0.87 -23.94
CA GLN A 51 2.50 0.43 -23.24
C GLN A 51 2.81 -0.15 -21.86
N GLN A 52 3.90 -0.90 -21.74
CA GLN A 52 4.37 -1.42 -20.46
C GLN A 52 4.72 -0.31 -19.47
N MET A 53 5.46 0.71 -19.89
CA MET A 53 5.81 1.83 -19.00
C MET A 53 4.61 2.70 -18.63
N LYS A 54 3.67 2.90 -19.55
CA LYS A 54 2.40 3.56 -19.24
C LYS A 54 1.59 2.76 -18.22
N ALA A 55 1.43 1.46 -18.43
CA ALA A 55 0.70 0.60 -17.50
C ALA A 55 1.36 0.55 -16.11
N ALA A 56 2.70 0.45 -16.05
CA ALA A 56 3.45 0.53 -14.80
C ALA A 56 3.27 1.88 -14.09
N SER A 57 3.21 2.97 -14.83
CA SER A 57 2.99 4.33 -14.29
C SER A 57 1.56 4.50 -13.77
N TYR A 58 0.55 4.03 -14.51
CA TYR A 58 -0.85 4.01 -14.04
C TYR A 58 -1.04 3.10 -12.82
N PHE A 59 -0.34 1.96 -12.78
CA PHE A 59 -0.31 1.12 -11.58
C PHE A 59 0.27 1.85 -10.37
N MET A 60 1.23 2.76 -10.57
CA MET A 60 1.73 3.66 -9.53
C MET A 60 0.84 4.91 -9.34
N ASP A 61 -0.40 4.90 -9.81
CA ASP A 61 -1.39 5.99 -9.66
C ASP A 61 -0.99 7.32 -10.34
N ALA A 62 -0.31 7.26 -11.49
CA ALA A 62 -0.22 8.43 -12.38
C ALA A 62 -1.62 8.80 -12.89
N SER A 63 -1.93 10.09 -12.99
CA SER A 63 -3.22 10.55 -13.53
C SER A 63 -3.26 10.42 -15.05
N MET A 64 -2.16 10.81 -15.73
CA MET A 64 -1.97 10.61 -17.16
C MET A 64 -0.49 10.36 -17.47
N VAL A 65 -0.23 9.63 -18.56
CA VAL A 65 1.12 9.31 -19.01
C VAL A 65 1.19 9.40 -20.52
N GLY A 66 2.18 10.12 -21.01
CA GLY A 66 2.45 10.33 -22.43
C GLY A 66 3.91 10.05 -22.74
N ALA A 67 4.21 9.78 -23.99
CA ALA A 67 5.54 9.45 -24.46
C ALA A 67 5.90 10.30 -25.68
N CYS A 68 7.13 10.76 -25.77
CA CYS A 68 7.60 11.51 -26.94
C CYS A 68 9.10 11.37 -27.15
N GLU A 69 9.56 11.76 -28.34
CA GLU A 69 10.97 12.08 -28.55
C GLU A 69 11.30 13.40 -27.82
N ILE A 70 12.54 13.55 -27.36
CA ILE A 70 13.02 14.76 -26.70
C ILE A 70 13.56 15.71 -27.78
N PRO A 71 12.87 16.83 -28.08
CA PRO A 71 13.41 17.83 -28.99
C PRO A 71 14.60 18.54 -28.34
N GLU A 72 15.56 19.00 -29.16
CA GLU A 72 16.74 19.76 -28.67
C GLU A 72 16.33 20.95 -27.78
N ALA A 73 15.25 21.64 -28.14
CA ALA A 73 14.71 22.77 -27.39
C ALA A 73 14.13 22.43 -26.00
N ALA A 74 13.97 21.14 -25.67
CA ALA A 74 13.54 20.70 -24.34
C ALA A 74 14.70 20.61 -23.35
N TRP A 75 15.96 20.54 -23.81
CA TRP A 75 17.11 20.56 -22.90
C TRP A 75 17.37 21.98 -22.40
N PHE A 76 17.59 22.15 -21.10
CA PHE A 76 18.08 23.41 -20.57
C PHE A 76 19.50 23.69 -21.09
N ALA A 77 19.91 24.95 -21.17
CA ALA A 77 21.23 25.32 -21.69
C ALA A 77 22.37 24.95 -20.73
N GLU A 78 22.08 24.94 -19.42
CA GLU A 78 23.02 24.65 -18.35
C GLU A 78 22.39 23.66 -17.36
N THR A 79 23.20 22.83 -16.72
CA THR A 79 22.82 22.02 -15.55
C THR A 79 22.56 22.92 -14.34
N GLU A 80 22.02 22.35 -13.25
CA GLU A 80 21.94 23.05 -11.97
C GLU A 80 23.30 23.52 -11.42
N SER A 81 24.38 22.81 -11.77
CA SER A 81 25.75 23.18 -11.39
C SER A 81 26.35 24.28 -12.28
N GLY A 82 25.62 24.77 -13.29
CA GLY A 82 26.08 25.79 -14.23
C GLY A 82 27.00 25.26 -15.35
N GLU A 83 27.02 23.94 -15.57
CA GLU A 83 27.77 23.32 -16.65
C GLU A 83 26.94 23.30 -17.94
N THR A 84 27.57 23.41 -19.10
CA THR A 84 26.86 23.32 -20.39
C THR A 84 26.17 21.97 -20.52
N MET A 85 24.86 21.99 -20.74
CA MET A 85 24.07 20.77 -20.92
C MET A 85 24.35 20.14 -22.28
N THR A 86 24.68 18.85 -22.28
CA THR A 86 24.79 18.04 -23.50
C THR A 86 23.65 17.00 -23.50
N PRO A 87 22.74 17.01 -24.49
CA PRO A 87 21.69 16.00 -24.60
C PRO A 87 22.25 14.57 -24.57
N TYR A 88 21.67 13.72 -23.73
CA TYR A 88 22.18 12.36 -23.50
C TYR A 88 21.13 11.26 -23.69
N HIS A 89 19.85 11.60 -23.85
CA HIS A 89 18.76 10.64 -24.14
C HIS A 89 17.90 11.17 -25.28
N GLY A 90 17.28 10.26 -26.05
CA GLY A 90 16.40 10.60 -27.17
C GLY A 90 14.90 10.55 -26.87
N ASN A 91 14.49 9.78 -25.86
CA ASN A 91 13.08 9.50 -25.58
C ASN A 91 12.67 9.93 -24.17
N ALA A 92 11.41 10.32 -24.00
CA ALA A 92 10.84 10.69 -22.72
C ALA A 92 9.47 10.04 -22.46
N LEU A 93 9.22 9.72 -21.20
CA LEU A 93 7.90 9.48 -20.62
C LEU A 93 7.55 10.65 -19.71
N VAL A 94 6.41 11.29 -19.95
CA VAL A 94 5.89 12.39 -19.14
C VAL A 94 4.80 11.85 -18.23
N ILE A 95 4.98 12.04 -16.93
CA ILE A 95 4.06 11.62 -15.88
C ILE A 95 3.33 12.86 -15.36
N VAL A 96 2.00 12.82 -15.40
CA VAL A 96 1.12 13.87 -14.88
C VAL A 96 0.40 13.35 -13.64
N VAL A 97 0.38 14.18 -12.59
CA VAL A 97 -0.37 13.93 -11.35
C VAL A 97 -1.33 15.09 -11.11
N GLU A 98 -2.63 14.78 -11.01
CA GLU A 98 -3.68 15.78 -10.77
C GLU A 98 -3.57 16.40 -9.36
N TYR A 99 -3.92 17.68 -9.27
CA TYR A 99 -4.24 18.33 -8.02
C TYR A 99 -5.52 17.74 -7.44
N VAL A 100 -5.62 17.77 -6.12
CA VAL A 100 -6.72 17.12 -5.41
C VAL A 100 -7.61 18.14 -4.74
N ARG A 101 -8.68 17.69 -4.10
CA ARG A 101 -9.57 18.57 -3.35
C ARG A 101 -8.83 19.22 -2.18
N GLU A 102 -8.92 20.54 -2.06
CA GLU A 102 -8.40 21.29 -0.91
C GLU A 102 -9.36 21.21 0.28
N PRO A 103 -8.86 21.33 1.53
CA PRO A 103 -9.72 21.44 2.69
C PRO A 103 -10.58 22.70 2.68
N GLU A 104 -11.73 22.62 3.33
CA GLU A 104 -12.64 23.75 3.54
C GLU A 104 -11.96 24.82 4.42
N PRO A 105 -12.23 26.13 4.23
CA PRO A 105 -11.56 27.21 4.97
C PRO A 105 -11.65 27.10 6.50
N GLU A 106 -12.70 26.51 7.03
CA GLU A 106 -12.93 26.26 8.46
C GLU A 106 -12.16 25.05 9.01
N ASN A 107 -11.63 24.19 8.14
CA ASN A 107 -10.83 23.05 8.53
C ASN A 107 -9.40 23.52 8.83
N LEU A 108 -8.85 23.14 9.99
CA LEU A 108 -7.48 23.49 10.38
C LEU A 108 -6.43 23.08 9.32
N ALA A 109 -6.67 22.00 8.56
CA ALA A 109 -5.80 21.60 7.46
C ALA A 109 -5.73 22.62 6.31
N ALA A 110 -6.71 23.51 6.14
CA ALA A 110 -6.69 24.51 5.08
C ALA A 110 -5.53 25.51 5.26
N GLU A 111 -5.18 25.84 6.50
CA GLU A 111 -4.01 26.66 6.79
C GLU A 111 -2.71 25.88 6.53
N TRP A 112 -2.65 24.62 6.98
CA TRP A 112 -1.48 23.76 6.82
C TRP A 112 -1.12 23.51 5.35
N LEU A 113 -2.14 23.32 4.51
CA LEU A 113 -2.03 22.88 3.12
C LEU A 113 -2.09 24.03 2.10
N ARG A 114 -2.22 25.28 2.57
CA ARG A 114 -2.29 26.44 1.69
C ARG A 114 -1.10 26.50 0.76
N ASP A 115 -1.37 26.64 -0.53
CA ASP A 115 -0.38 26.73 -1.60
C ASP A 115 0.51 25.47 -1.75
N ALA A 116 0.12 24.29 -1.22
CA ALA A 116 0.96 23.09 -1.22
C ALA A 116 0.65 22.08 -2.35
N GLN A 117 -0.31 22.38 -3.24
CA GLN A 117 -0.76 21.46 -4.31
C GLN A 117 0.36 21.10 -5.28
N ALA A 118 1.14 22.10 -5.69
CA ALA A 118 2.20 21.93 -6.67
C ALA A 118 3.30 21.01 -6.12
N GLU A 119 3.75 21.26 -4.89
CA GLU A 119 4.78 20.50 -4.19
C GLU A 119 4.29 19.07 -3.91
N ARG A 120 3.05 18.91 -3.45
CA ARG A 120 2.46 17.59 -3.23
C ARG A 120 2.36 16.77 -4.52
N ALA A 121 1.94 17.39 -5.62
CA ALA A 121 1.86 16.72 -6.92
C ALA A 121 3.26 16.39 -7.47
N ALA A 122 4.25 17.26 -7.22
CA ALA A 122 5.65 17.05 -7.60
C ALA A 122 6.25 15.83 -6.88
N VAL A 123 6.09 15.70 -5.56
CA VAL A 123 6.56 14.52 -4.79
C VAL A 123 5.95 13.23 -5.35
N ARG A 124 4.64 13.24 -5.59
CA ARG A 124 3.93 12.08 -6.16
C ARG A 124 4.47 11.73 -7.54
N ALA A 125 4.66 12.71 -8.42
CA ALA A 125 5.17 12.50 -9.76
C ALA A 125 6.62 12.00 -9.75
N ALA A 126 7.47 12.55 -8.87
CA ALA A 126 8.85 12.13 -8.68
C ALA A 126 8.96 10.68 -8.20
N GLU A 127 8.14 10.25 -7.23
CA GLU A 127 8.14 8.85 -6.76
C GLU A 127 7.83 7.87 -7.91
N ILE A 128 6.87 8.23 -8.78
CA ILE A 128 6.52 7.43 -9.96
C ILE A 128 7.70 7.43 -10.93
N ALA A 129 8.23 8.60 -11.28
CA ALA A 129 9.31 8.74 -12.25
C ALA A 129 10.58 7.98 -11.81
N VAL A 130 10.97 8.06 -10.54
CA VAL A 130 12.10 7.30 -9.98
C VAL A 130 11.86 5.79 -10.11
N THR A 131 10.64 5.32 -9.81
CA THR A 131 10.28 3.90 -9.97
C THR A 131 10.41 3.45 -11.42
N ILE A 132 9.88 4.23 -12.36
CA ILE A 132 9.86 3.89 -13.79
C ILE A 132 11.27 3.97 -14.39
N ALA A 133 12.06 5.00 -14.07
CA ALA A 133 13.46 5.08 -14.46
C ALA A 133 14.25 3.88 -13.92
N GLY A 134 14.05 3.53 -12.65
CA GLY A 134 14.64 2.33 -12.05
C GLY A 134 14.22 1.05 -12.77
N TYR A 135 12.95 0.93 -13.18
CA TYR A 135 12.49 -0.23 -13.93
C TYR A 135 13.15 -0.34 -15.30
N ILE A 136 13.21 0.76 -16.06
CA ILE A 136 13.89 0.79 -17.37
C ILE A 136 15.37 0.42 -17.23
N ARG A 137 16.05 0.94 -16.19
CA ARG A 137 17.42 0.55 -15.83
C ARG A 137 17.54 -0.94 -15.55
N HIS A 138 16.63 -1.53 -14.79
CA HIS A 138 16.61 -2.97 -14.52
C HIS A 138 16.21 -3.82 -15.74
N LEU A 139 15.64 -3.23 -16.79
CA LEU A 139 15.49 -3.92 -18.07
C LEU A 139 16.72 -3.79 -18.98
N GLY A 140 17.71 -2.98 -18.62
CA GLY A 140 19.01 -2.87 -19.30
C GLY A 140 19.19 -1.64 -20.18
N TRP A 141 18.34 -0.61 -20.06
CA TRP A 141 18.52 0.67 -20.75
C TRP A 141 18.89 1.79 -19.79
N HIS A 142 19.63 2.78 -20.26
CA HIS A 142 19.83 4.02 -19.50
C HIS A 142 18.51 4.76 -19.37
N ALA A 143 18.23 5.23 -18.16
CA ALA A 143 17.09 6.08 -17.86
C ALA A 143 17.35 6.90 -16.60
N LYS A 144 16.86 8.15 -16.61
CA LYS A 144 16.95 9.11 -15.51
C LYS A 144 15.59 9.75 -15.29
N SER A 145 15.18 9.91 -14.05
CA SER A 145 13.99 10.69 -13.70
C SER A 145 14.35 12.16 -13.47
N HIS A 146 13.39 13.03 -13.72
CA HIS A 146 13.49 14.47 -13.55
C HIS A 146 12.27 14.95 -12.75
N SER A 147 12.52 15.53 -11.59
CA SER A 147 11.48 16.07 -10.72
C SER A 147 11.27 17.56 -10.97
N ALA A 148 10.30 18.17 -10.30
CA ALA A 148 10.09 19.62 -10.39
C ALA A 148 11.25 20.43 -9.80
N ASN A 149 11.96 19.87 -8.81
CA ASN A 149 13.09 20.55 -8.16
C ASN A 149 14.42 20.26 -8.84
N LYS A 150 14.54 19.11 -9.52
CA LYS A 150 15.78 18.67 -10.17
C LYS A 150 15.54 18.12 -11.56
N SER A 151 15.81 18.94 -12.56
CA SER A 151 15.56 18.61 -13.96
C SER A 151 16.56 19.24 -14.93
N ASP A 152 16.85 18.49 -15.99
CA ASP A 152 17.65 18.94 -17.14
C ASP A 152 16.73 19.31 -18.33
N LEU A 153 15.41 19.15 -18.16
CA LEU A 153 14.42 19.18 -19.23
C LEU A 153 13.27 20.15 -18.94
N ASP A 154 12.75 20.81 -19.97
CA ASP A 154 11.52 21.62 -19.93
C ASP A 154 10.29 20.71 -19.89
N HIS A 155 9.76 20.49 -18.68
CA HIS A 155 8.57 19.67 -18.46
C HIS A 155 7.34 20.20 -19.19
N GLU A 156 7.19 21.52 -19.34
CA GLU A 156 6.04 22.11 -20.03
C GLU A 156 6.09 21.76 -21.52
N LEU A 157 7.26 21.90 -22.15
CA LEU A 157 7.42 21.55 -23.56
C LEU A 157 7.17 20.06 -23.79
N LEU A 158 7.73 19.19 -22.95
CA LEU A 158 7.53 17.75 -23.07
C LEU A 158 6.07 17.33 -22.80
N THR A 159 5.36 18.03 -21.92
CA THR A 159 3.91 17.81 -21.71
C THR A 159 3.11 18.10 -22.99
N VAL A 160 3.52 19.11 -23.76
CA VAL A 160 2.91 19.40 -25.07
C VAL A 160 3.29 18.34 -26.10
N CYS A 161 4.57 18.01 -26.22
CA CYS A 161 5.09 17.03 -27.18
C CYS A 161 4.50 15.63 -26.99
N SER A 162 4.25 15.22 -25.73
CA SER A 162 3.67 13.92 -25.37
C SER A 162 2.14 13.86 -25.47
N GLY A 163 1.48 14.92 -25.94
CA GLY A 163 0.02 14.95 -26.09
C GLY A 163 -0.76 15.04 -24.78
N LEU A 164 -0.12 15.50 -23.70
CA LEU A 164 -0.76 15.66 -22.39
C LEU A 164 -1.24 17.09 -22.13
N GLY A 165 -0.89 18.06 -22.96
CA GLY A 165 -1.35 19.43 -22.79
C GLY A 165 -1.14 20.31 -24.00
N ARG A 166 -1.66 21.53 -23.91
CA ARG A 166 -1.50 22.59 -24.91
C ARG A 166 -0.99 23.86 -24.25
N TRP A 167 -0.32 24.70 -25.03
CA TRP A 167 0.06 26.04 -24.59
C TRP A 167 -1.18 26.96 -24.59
N GLN A 168 -1.64 27.39 -23.42
CA GLN A 168 -2.82 28.25 -23.28
C GLN A 168 -2.62 29.26 -22.14
N GLY A 169 -2.92 30.54 -22.39
CA GLY A 169 -2.87 31.58 -21.35
C GLY A 169 -1.49 31.77 -20.69
N GLY A 170 -0.39 31.42 -21.39
CA GLY A 170 0.97 31.55 -20.85
C GLY A 170 1.45 30.36 -20.00
N GLN A 171 0.70 29.27 -19.94
CA GLN A 171 1.07 28.02 -19.26
C GLN A 171 0.59 26.80 -20.07
N VAL A 172 0.95 25.59 -19.64
CA VAL A 172 0.39 24.36 -20.21
C VAL A 172 -0.94 24.04 -19.55
N ALA A 173 -1.96 23.76 -20.36
CA ALA A 173 -3.27 23.32 -19.92
C ALA A 173 -3.59 21.92 -20.47
N ASN A 174 -4.05 21.03 -19.59
CA ASN A 174 -4.56 19.71 -19.93
C ASN A 174 -6.08 19.76 -20.18
N PRO A 175 -6.64 19.00 -21.14
CA PRO A 175 -8.09 18.99 -21.44
C PRO A 175 -9.01 18.62 -20.26
N PHE A 176 -8.49 17.83 -19.31
CA PHE A 176 -9.26 17.31 -18.17
C PHE A 176 -8.90 18.01 -16.86
N LEU A 177 -7.62 18.36 -16.69
CA LEU A 177 -7.07 18.90 -15.44
C LEU A 177 -6.83 20.40 -15.49
N GLU A 178 -7.02 21.05 -16.65
CA GLU A 178 -6.64 22.44 -16.88
C GLU A 178 -5.18 22.66 -16.48
N ALA A 179 -4.85 23.64 -15.64
CA ALA A 179 -3.50 23.84 -15.10
C ALA A 179 -3.26 23.14 -13.74
N GLY A 180 -4.25 22.41 -13.23
CA GLY A 180 -4.23 21.80 -11.90
C GLY A 180 -3.49 20.46 -11.85
N PHE A 181 -2.22 20.45 -12.22
CA PHE A 181 -1.40 19.23 -12.19
C PHE A 181 0.09 19.50 -11.96
N GLY A 182 0.78 18.50 -11.41
CA GLY A 182 2.24 18.43 -11.34
C GLY A 182 2.81 17.44 -12.35
N THR A 183 4.09 17.57 -12.67
CA THR A 183 4.77 16.71 -13.64
C THR A 183 6.12 16.19 -13.15
N ALA A 184 6.48 15.02 -13.63
CA ALA A 184 7.84 14.50 -13.63
C ALA A 184 8.11 13.83 -14.98
N VAL A 185 9.37 13.74 -15.36
CA VAL A 185 9.78 13.16 -16.65
C VAL A 185 10.75 12.01 -16.41
N VAL A 186 10.69 10.97 -17.24
CA VAL A 186 11.73 9.96 -17.34
C VAL A 186 12.35 10.07 -18.73
N SER A 187 13.62 10.46 -18.82
CA SER A 187 14.38 10.40 -20.06
C SER A 187 15.10 9.06 -20.17
N CYS A 188 15.19 8.48 -21.37
CA CYS A 188 15.82 7.18 -21.56
C CYS A 188 16.29 6.89 -22.98
N ASP A 189 17.13 5.86 -23.10
CA ASP A 189 17.55 5.24 -24.38
C ASP A 189 16.67 4.03 -24.78
N MET A 190 15.68 3.69 -23.96
CA MET A 190 14.70 2.66 -24.31
C MET A 190 13.93 3.10 -25.56
N PRO A 191 13.75 2.22 -26.57
CA PRO A 191 12.88 2.51 -27.70
C PRO A 191 11.47 2.84 -27.20
N VAL A 192 10.93 3.95 -27.68
CA VAL A 192 9.61 4.45 -27.33
C VAL A 192 8.84 4.71 -28.62
N GLN A 193 7.56 4.38 -28.64
CA GLN A 193 6.61 4.79 -29.67
C GLN A 193 5.99 6.13 -29.20
N PRO A 194 6.31 7.26 -29.84
CA PRO A 194 5.77 8.55 -29.43
C PRO A 194 4.24 8.59 -29.56
N ASP A 195 3.60 9.25 -28.60
CA ASP A 195 2.23 9.71 -28.72
C ASP A 195 2.14 10.92 -29.65
N LEU A 196 0.93 11.21 -30.11
CA LEU A 196 0.67 12.38 -30.92
C LEU A 196 0.35 13.59 -30.03
N PRO A 197 0.87 14.79 -30.34
CA PRO A 197 0.50 16.00 -29.65
C PRO A 197 -0.99 16.31 -29.84
N LEU A 198 -1.60 17.01 -28.87
CA LEU A 198 -2.98 17.45 -28.98
C LEU A 198 -3.13 18.49 -30.09
N VAL A 199 -4.18 18.36 -30.91
CA VAL A 199 -4.54 19.40 -31.90
C VAL A 199 -4.74 20.74 -31.20
N GLU A 200 -4.18 21.83 -31.72
CA GLU A 200 -4.21 23.14 -31.06
C GLU A 200 -5.65 23.65 -30.86
N THR A 201 -6.50 23.46 -31.87
CA THR A 201 -7.94 23.80 -31.82
C THR A 201 -8.78 22.54 -31.97
N PRO A 202 -9.43 22.05 -30.91
CA PRO A 202 -10.26 20.85 -30.98
C PRO A 202 -11.51 21.08 -31.83
N THR A 203 -11.81 20.15 -32.75
CA THR A 203 -12.99 20.19 -33.63
C THR A 203 -14.23 19.51 -33.02
N LYS A 204 -14.07 18.86 -31.87
CA LYS A 204 -15.12 18.19 -31.10
C LYS A 204 -15.06 18.61 -29.63
N PRO A 205 -16.18 18.60 -28.90
CA PRO A 205 -16.16 18.78 -27.45
C PRO A 205 -15.28 17.73 -26.79
N GLU A 206 -14.36 18.17 -25.94
CA GLU A 206 -13.41 17.28 -25.24
C GLU A 206 -14.07 16.48 -24.11
N ARG A 207 -15.19 16.97 -23.58
CA ARG A 207 -16.00 16.32 -22.54
C ARG A 207 -17.46 16.20 -23.00
N ASP A 208 -17.75 15.16 -23.79
CA ASP A 208 -19.10 14.85 -24.19
C ASP A 208 -19.84 13.97 -23.15
N TRP A 209 -21.05 13.51 -23.49
CA TRP A 209 -21.86 12.68 -22.60
C TRP A 209 -21.18 11.36 -22.21
N ARG A 210 -20.25 10.81 -23.00
CA ARG A 210 -19.57 9.56 -22.66
C ARG A 210 -18.64 9.73 -21.47
N PHE A 211 -18.01 10.89 -21.32
CA PHE A 211 -17.21 11.25 -20.14
C PHE A 211 -18.07 11.44 -18.89
N GLN A 212 -19.27 12.02 -19.06
CA GLN A 212 -20.22 12.19 -17.97
C GLN A 212 -20.68 10.86 -17.37
N TRP A 213 -20.69 9.79 -18.18
CA TRP A 213 -21.16 8.46 -17.79
C TRP A 213 -20.08 7.38 -17.71
N GLY A 214 -18.85 7.66 -18.12
CA GLY A 214 -17.75 6.70 -18.12
C GLY A 214 -18.02 5.47 -19.00
N VAL A 215 -18.57 5.65 -20.21
CA VAL A 215 -19.10 4.56 -21.05
C VAL A 215 -18.10 3.43 -21.34
N ASP A 216 -16.82 3.76 -21.43
CA ASP A 216 -15.73 2.81 -21.71
C ASP A 216 -15.05 2.26 -20.45
N GLY A 217 -15.68 2.42 -19.28
CA GLY A 217 -15.13 1.99 -17.99
C GLY A 217 -14.17 3.00 -17.34
N THR A 218 -14.18 4.26 -17.79
CA THR A 218 -13.46 5.36 -17.14
C THR A 218 -14.25 5.91 -15.95
N VAL A 219 -13.57 6.59 -15.02
CA VAL A 219 -14.24 7.26 -13.89
C VAL A 219 -15.15 8.37 -14.43
N PRO A 220 -16.48 8.32 -14.20
CA PRO A 220 -17.39 9.33 -14.71
C PRO A 220 -17.16 10.71 -14.08
N GLU A 221 -17.34 11.79 -14.85
CA GLU A 221 -17.21 13.16 -14.30
C GLU A 221 -18.19 13.41 -13.14
N ARG A 222 -19.41 12.85 -13.21
CA ARG A 222 -20.40 12.97 -12.13
C ARG A 222 -19.92 12.35 -10.82
N GLU A 223 -19.13 11.28 -10.91
CA GLU A 223 -18.51 10.67 -9.72
C GLU A 223 -17.40 11.58 -9.18
N ARG A 224 -16.58 12.18 -10.05
CA ARG A 224 -15.59 13.19 -9.65
C ARG A 224 -16.27 14.40 -8.97
N GLU A 225 -17.36 14.90 -9.52
CA GLU A 225 -18.16 15.99 -8.92
C GLU A 225 -18.73 15.61 -7.55
N ARG A 226 -19.32 14.40 -7.44
CA ARG A 226 -19.82 13.87 -6.15
C ARG A 226 -18.70 13.82 -5.12
N LEU A 227 -17.52 13.33 -5.49
CA LEU A 227 -16.36 13.27 -4.61
C LEU A 227 -15.87 14.66 -4.21
N ARG A 228 -15.82 15.63 -5.13
CA ARG A 228 -15.43 17.03 -4.84
C ARG A 228 -16.32 17.70 -3.77
N GLN A 229 -17.60 17.32 -3.69
CA GLN A 229 -18.55 17.88 -2.72
C GLN A 229 -18.48 17.26 -1.33
N ARG A 230 -17.79 16.13 -1.15
CA ARG A 230 -17.63 15.51 0.17
C ARG A 230 -16.68 16.33 1.04
N PRO A 231 -16.88 16.38 2.37
CA PRO A 231 -15.93 17.00 3.28
C PRO A 231 -14.51 16.45 3.10
N SER A 232 -13.51 17.32 3.22
CA SER A 232 -12.10 16.99 2.96
C SER A 232 -11.55 15.87 3.86
N HIS A 233 -12.07 15.77 5.07
CA HIS A 233 -11.72 14.75 6.08
C HIS A 233 -12.49 13.44 5.91
N TRP A 234 -13.33 13.31 4.88
CA TRP A 234 -13.99 12.06 4.51
C TRP A 234 -13.30 11.40 3.32
N SER A 235 -13.11 10.08 3.43
CA SER A 235 -12.64 9.23 2.33
C SER A 235 -13.56 9.34 1.10
N GLN A 236 -13.01 8.97 -0.06
CA GLN A 236 -13.79 8.67 -1.26
C GLN A 236 -14.82 7.56 -1.02
N HIS A 237 -14.51 6.62 -0.13
CA HIS A 237 -15.41 5.56 0.31
C HIS A 237 -16.30 6.06 1.45
N PRO A 238 -17.61 5.77 1.42
CA PRO A 238 -18.57 6.30 2.40
C PRO A 238 -18.53 5.54 3.74
N MET A 239 -17.40 5.58 4.45
CA MET A 239 -17.21 4.93 5.76
C MET A 239 -18.17 5.44 6.84
N GLU A 240 -18.76 6.64 6.67
CA GLU A 240 -19.79 7.21 7.52
C GLU A 240 -21.11 6.43 7.48
N THR A 241 -21.36 5.63 6.44
CA THR A 241 -22.58 4.82 6.34
C THR A 241 -22.46 3.47 7.03
N ILE A 242 -21.26 3.12 7.48
CA ILE A 242 -21.00 1.84 8.13
C ILE A 242 -21.23 1.98 9.64
N ARG A 243 -21.97 1.03 10.21
CA ARG A 243 -22.30 1.01 11.63
C ARG A 243 -21.02 1.00 12.49
N LYS A 244 -20.94 1.94 13.41
CA LYS A 244 -19.90 2.01 14.44
C LYS A 244 -20.32 1.23 15.69
N VAL A 245 -19.36 0.59 16.34
CA VAL A 245 -19.57 -0.22 17.56
C VAL A 245 -18.46 0.08 18.57
N PRO A 246 -18.75 0.05 19.88
CA PRO A 246 -17.78 0.44 20.92
C PRO A 246 -16.62 -0.55 21.09
N ARG A 247 -16.76 -1.78 20.57
CA ARG A 247 -15.76 -2.84 20.61
C ARG A 247 -15.77 -3.59 19.29
N PRO A 248 -14.64 -4.20 18.86
CA PRO A 248 -14.61 -5.03 17.68
C PRO A 248 -15.65 -6.16 17.69
N THR A 249 -16.04 -6.63 16.51
CA THR A 249 -17.03 -7.72 16.34
C THR A 249 -16.51 -9.10 16.72
N THR A 250 -15.20 -9.24 16.91
CA THR A 250 -14.53 -10.43 17.46
C THR A 250 -14.05 -10.15 18.89
N LEU A 251 -14.14 -11.14 19.77
CA LEU A 251 -13.73 -10.99 21.17
C LEU A 251 -12.24 -10.65 21.31
N VAL A 252 -11.93 -9.60 22.08
CA VAL A 252 -10.56 -9.26 22.49
C VAL A 252 -10.55 -9.04 24.00
N LEU A 253 -9.81 -9.89 24.72
CA LEU A 253 -9.56 -9.76 26.15
C LEU A 253 -8.22 -9.02 26.32
N GLU A 254 -8.27 -7.68 26.23
CA GLU A 254 -7.07 -6.81 26.06
C GLU A 254 -5.96 -7.04 27.11
N ASP A 255 -6.33 -7.39 28.34
CA ASP A 255 -5.44 -7.70 29.45
C ASP A 255 -4.78 -9.08 29.33
N GLU A 256 -5.39 -10.02 28.60
CA GLU A 256 -4.83 -11.34 28.31
C GLU A 256 -3.96 -11.38 27.04
N VAL A 257 -3.99 -10.34 26.20
CA VAL A 257 -3.21 -10.31 24.95
C VAL A 257 -1.72 -10.06 25.25
N PRO A 258 -0.81 -11.01 24.95
CA PRO A 258 0.60 -10.79 25.18
C PRO A 258 1.19 -9.80 24.17
N ARG A 259 2.21 -9.06 24.61
CA ARG A 259 3.15 -8.43 23.68
C ARG A 259 4.14 -9.51 23.21
N VAL A 260 4.43 -9.54 21.92
CA VAL A 260 5.34 -10.52 21.30
C VAL A 260 6.59 -9.82 20.78
N PRO A 261 7.77 -10.47 20.73
CA PRO A 261 8.97 -9.86 20.17
C PRO A 261 8.92 -9.84 18.64
N LYS A 262 9.62 -8.89 17.99
CA LYS A 262 9.78 -8.90 16.51
C LYS A 262 10.35 -10.23 16.00
N ARG A 263 11.27 -10.83 16.77
CA ARG A 263 11.86 -12.17 16.55
C ARG A 263 10.84 -13.30 16.32
N ALA A 264 9.61 -13.17 16.84
CA ALA A 264 8.55 -14.15 16.69
C ALA A 264 7.83 -14.08 15.33
N ALA A 265 7.95 -12.97 14.60
CA ALA A 265 7.33 -12.80 13.28
C ALA A 265 7.87 -13.86 12.31
N PHE A 266 7.00 -14.56 11.60
CA PHE A 266 7.42 -15.72 10.80
C PHE A 266 8.41 -15.38 9.66
N PHE A 267 8.40 -14.14 9.14
CA PHE A 267 9.43 -13.68 8.21
C PHE A 267 10.80 -13.49 8.87
N GLU A 268 10.84 -13.08 10.13
CA GLU A 268 12.06 -13.04 10.94
C GLU A 268 12.54 -14.44 11.31
N ARG A 269 11.60 -15.34 11.64
CA ARG A 269 11.90 -16.76 11.82
C ARG A 269 12.51 -17.38 10.56
N ALA A 270 11.99 -17.05 9.38
CA ALA A 270 12.60 -17.46 8.11
C ALA A 270 14.02 -16.90 7.95
N ARG A 271 14.21 -15.59 8.21
CA ARG A 271 15.53 -14.91 8.14
C ARG A 271 16.57 -15.55 9.07
N LYS A 272 16.15 -15.96 10.27
CA LYS A 272 17.00 -16.57 11.30
C LYS A 272 17.18 -18.09 11.13
N GLY A 273 16.56 -18.70 10.12
CA GLY A 273 16.76 -20.13 9.80
C GLY A 273 15.81 -21.10 10.51
N ASP A 274 14.87 -20.62 11.32
CA ASP A 274 13.89 -21.44 12.06
C ASP A 274 13.03 -22.33 11.14
N LEU A 275 12.84 -21.89 9.89
CA LEU A 275 12.04 -22.57 8.88
C LEU A 275 12.92 -23.35 7.88
N GLY A 276 14.22 -23.45 8.12
CA GLY A 276 15.18 -24.21 7.32
C GLY A 276 15.88 -23.40 6.22
N ALA A 277 16.98 -23.95 5.72
CA ALA A 277 17.94 -23.25 4.86
C ALA A 277 17.31 -22.62 3.61
N LYS A 278 16.39 -23.31 2.92
CA LYS A 278 15.75 -22.76 1.72
C LYS A 278 14.97 -21.48 2.01
N THR A 279 14.21 -21.44 3.10
CA THR A 279 13.47 -20.21 3.47
C THR A 279 14.41 -19.10 3.89
N GLN A 280 15.52 -19.43 4.55
CA GLN A 280 16.53 -18.46 4.96
C GLN A 280 17.18 -17.78 3.76
N VAL A 281 17.61 -18.57 2.76
CA VAL A 281 18.21 -18.06 1.52
C VAL A 281 17.23 -17.20 0.71
N GLU A 282 15.96 -17.60 0.62
CA GLU A 282 14.98 -16.86 -0.19
C GLU A 282 14.41 -15.62 0.51
N ARG A 283 14.54 -15.48 1.83
CA ARG A 283 13.84 -14.46 2.63
C ARG A 283 14.13 -13.03 2.16
N ASP A 284 15.36 -12.72 1.79
CA ASP A 284 15.70 -11.34 1.43
C ASP A 284 15.29 -10.95 0.01
N ARG A 285 14.99 -11.95 -0.85
CA ARG A 285 14.62 -11.71 -2.25
C ARG A 285 13.15 -11.98 -2.60
N PHE A 286 12.42 -12.76 -1.80
CA PHE A 286 11.13 -13.34 -2.22
C PHE A 286 10.07 -12.36 -2.75
N ALA A 287 10.03 -11.15 -2.18
CA ALA A 287 9.06 -10.12 -2.52
C ALA A 287 9.58 -9.10 -3.54
N ILE A 288 10.85 -9.19 -3.94
CA ILE A 288 11.54 -8.27 -4.85
C ILE A 288 12.10 -8.99 -6.08
N LYS A 289 11.48 -10.11 -6.49
CA LYS A 289 11.94 -10.94 -7.61
C LYS A 289 11.64 -10.38 -8.99
N HIS A 290 11.01 -9.20 -9.11
CA HIS A 290 10.66 -8.63 -10.40
C HIS A 290 11.42 -7.31 -10.62
N PRO A 291 11.96 -7.02 -11.83
CA PRO A 291 12.73 -5.80 -12.10
C PRO A 291 11.96 -4.51 -11.81
N PHE A 292 10.64 -4.50 -12.04
CA PHE A 292 9.79 -3.37 -11.65
C PHE A 292 9.79 -3.13 -10.14
N THR A 293 9.68 -4.19 -9.34
CA THR A 293 9.78 -4.08 -7.88
C THR A 293 11.15 -3.57 -7.46
N MET A 294 12.22 -4.03 -8.11
CA MET A 294 13.58 -3.55 -7.85
C MET A 294 13.71 -2.03 -8.06
N GLY A 295 12.93 -1.43 -8.98
CA GLY A 295 12.88 0.03 -9.15
C GLY A 295 12.38 0.79 -7.91
N MET A 296 11.60 0.14 -7.04
CA MET A 296 11.05 0.74 -5.81
C MET A 296 12.00 0.60 -4.61
N VAL A 297 12.85 -0.44 -4.61
CA VAL A 297 13.65 -0.86 -3.44
C VAL A 297 14.56 0.25 -2.88
N PRO A 298 15.28 1.04 -3.69
CA PRO A 298 16.14 2.12 -3.17
C PRO A 298 15.35 3.10 -2.30
N MET A 299 14.19 3.56 -2.76
CA MET A 299 13.33 4.47 -2.01
C MET A 299 12.79 3.83 -0.73
N ILE A 300 12.26 2.60 -0.82
CA ILE A 300 11.71 1.90 0.37
C ILE A 300 12.76 1.78 1.48
N ARG A 301 14.01 1.45 1.11
CA ARG A 301 15.13 1.37 2.07
C ARG A 301 15.57 2.75 2.55
N GLY A 302 15.67 3.70 1.62
CA GLY A 302 16.12 5.07 1.87
C GLY A 302 15.18 5.88 2.76
N LEU A 303 13.90 5.52 2.84
CA LEU A 303 12.92 6.16 3.72
C LEU A 303 13.01 5.70 5.18
N VAL A 304 13.66 4.57 5.49
CA VAL A 304 13.73 4.01 6.85
C VAL A 304 14.41 4.97 7.86
N PRO A 305 15.56 5.60 7.54
CA PRO A 305 16.19 6.58 8.43
C PRO A 305 15.33 7.81 8.75
N HIS A 306 14.29 8.09 7.95
CA HIS A 306 13.41 9.26 8.10
C HIS A 306 12.08 8.94 8.79
N GLN A 307 11.91 7.73 9.32
CA GLN A 307 10.68 7.33 10.02
C GLN A 307 10.46 8.07 11.34
N ASP A 308 11.54 8.54 11.95
CA ASP A 308 11.54 9.30 13.19
C ASP A 308 12.45 10.53 13.00
N GLY A 309 12.40 11.48 13.93
CA GLY A 309 13.20 12.69 13.80
C GLY A 309 13.05 13.65 14.98
N GLU A 310 13.69 14.81 14.83
CA GLU A 310 13.63 15.88 15.82
C GLU A 310 12.23 16.50 15.90
N VAL A 311 11.81 16.83 17.11
CA VAL A 311 10.53 17.48 17.38
C VAL A 311 10.77 18.97 17.61
N ALA A 312 9.98 19.83 16.98
CA ALA A 312 10.06 21.26 17.22
C ALA A 312 9.86 21.59 18.70
N ALA A 313 10.66 22.51 19.23
CA ALA A 313 10.62 22.85 20.65
C ALA A 313 9.30 23.52 21.08
N GLU A 314 8.67 24.25 20.16
CA GLU A 314 7.40 24.93 20.37
C GLU A 314 6.27 24.19 19.70
N LYS A 315 5.14 24.06 20.41
CA LYS A 315 3.91 23.51 19.85
C LYS A 315 3.23 24.56 18.97
N ALA A 316 2.78 24.14 17.80
CA ALA A 316 2.00 24.99 16.91
C ALA A 316 0.68 25.42 17.59
N PRO A 317 0.23 26.67 17.37
CA PRO A 317 -1.03 27.15 17.92
C PRO A 317 -2.23 26.34 17.39
N ASN A 318 -3.34 26.38 18.12
CA ASN A 318 -4.61 25.73 17.74
C ASN A 318 -4.55 24.20 17.59
N THR A 319 -3.58 23.54 18.24
CA THR A 319 -3.42 22.08 18.20
C THR A 319 -3.88 21.36 19.49
N ASP A 320 -4.65 22.04 20.35
CA ASP A 320 -5.15 21.45 21.61
C ASP A 320 -6.49 20.71 21.44
N ASP A 321 -7.29 21.03 20.43
CA ASP A 321 -8.58 20.37 20.18
C ASP A 321 -8.40 19.05 19.40
N SER A 322 -8.57 17.95 20.12
CA SER A 322 -8.44 16.61 19.55
C SER A 322 -9.38 16.29 18.38
N ILE A 323 -10.56 16.91 18.31
CA ILE A 323 -11.55 16.67 17.24
C ILE A 323 -11.11 17.39 15.97
N GLU A 324 -10.74 18.66 16.09
CA GLU A 324 -10.28 19.44 14.93
C GLU A 324 -8.95 18.92 14.40
N ASN A 325 -8.01 18.52 15.27
CA ASN A 325 -6.79 17.83 14.87
C ASN A 325 -7.09 16.53 14.10
N ALA A 326 -8.04 15.72 14.56
CA ALA A 326 -8.40 14.47 13.90
C ALA A 326 -8.98 14.71 12.49
N LYS A 327 -9.82 15.74 12.32
CA LYS A 327 -10.32 16.16 11.00
C LYS A 327 -9.16 16.62 10.11
N ALA A 328 -8.28 17.46 10.63
CA ALA A 328 -7.17 18.04 9.88
C ALA A 328 -6.17 16.97 9.42
N ILE A 329 -5.82 16.01 10.29
CA ILE A 329 -4.96 14.87 9.95
C ILE A 329 -5.59 13.98 8.87
N LYS A 330 -6.91 13.73 8.94
CA LYS A 330 -7.62 12.99 7.89
C LYS A 330 -7.61 13.75 6.57
N SER A 331 -7.86 15.07 6.59
CA SER A 331 -7.76 15.91 5.39
C SER A 331 -6.35 15.90 4.79
N LEU A 332 -5.29 16.01 5.60
CA LEU A 332 -3.90 15.86 5.17
C LEU A 332 -3.65 14.49 4.54
N SER A 333 -4.17 13.43 5.16
CA SER A 333 -4.04 12.06 4.64
C SER A 333 -4.67 11.91 3.24
N TYR A 334 -5.88 12.42 3.04
CA TYR A 334 -6.58 12.36 1.75
C TYR A 334 -5.98 13.31 0.71
N PHE A 335 -5.46 14.46 1.14
CA PHE A 335 -4.66 15.35 0.29
C PHE A 335 -3.40 14.64 -0.24
N LEU A 336 -2.83 13.72 0.53
CA LEU A 336 -1.70 12.87 0.13
C LEU A 336 -2.11 11.57 -0.60
N ASN A 337 -3.37 11.44 -1.01
CA ASN A 337 -3.93 10.27 -1.73
C ASN A 337 -3.85 8.95 -0.98
N MET A 338 -4.19 8.97 0.31
CA MET A 338 -4.57 7.75 1.02
C MET A 338 -6.01 7.35 0.70
N ASP A 339 -6.32 6.06 0.62
CA ASP A 339 -7.68 5.60 0.33
C ASP A 339 -8.59 5.72 1.55
N LEU A 340 -8.09 5.28 2.71
CA LEU A 340 -8.84 5.19 3.96
C LEU A 340 -7.92 5.52 5.14
N THR A 341 -8.41 6.33 6.08
CA THR A 341 -7.65 6.77 7.26
C THR A 341 -8.53 6.76 8.48
N GLY A 342 -8.02 6.16 9.56
CA GLY A 342 -8.69 6.08 10.85
C GLY A 342 -7.69 6.28 11.97
N ILE A 343 -8.18 6.71 13.12
CA ILE A 343 -7.35 7.08 14.27
C ILE A 343 -7.82 6.26 15.47
N CYS A 344 -6.89 5.69 16.22
CA CYS A 344 -7.21 4.95 17.44
C CYS A 344 -6.16 5.13 18.52
N GLU A 345 -6.44 4.57 19.69
CA GLU A 345 -5.44 4.38 20.73
C GLU A 345 -4.37 3.39 20.25
N ALA A 346 -3.09 3.73 20.43
CA ALA A 346 -1.97 2.82 20.24
C ALA A 346 -1.89 1.81 21.40
N LYS A 347 -2.86 0.89 21.44
CA LYS A 347 -3.06 -0.11 22.51
C LYS A 347 -1.78 -0.83 22.89
N ARG A 348 -1.58 -1.12 24.19
CA ARG A 348 -0.41 -1.83 24.74
C ARG A 348 0.00 -3.06 23.93
N PHE A 349 -0.96 -3.92 23.60
CA PHE A 349 -0.68 -5.18 22.90
C PHE A 349 -0.40 -5.00 21.40
N ALA A 350 -0.60 -3.81 20.84
CA ALA A 350 -0.16 -3.51 19.48
C ALA A 350 1.36 -3.34 19.44
N TRP A 351 2.02 -2.91 20.51
CA TRP A 351 3.47 -2.74 20.54
C TRP A 351 4.18 -4.10 20.65
N PHE A 352 5.18 -4.33 19.80
CA PHE A 352 6.11 -5.43 20.01
C PHE A 352 6.77 -5.30 21.39
N SER A 353 7.13 -6.42 22.02
CA SER A 353 7.84 -6.38 23.31
C SER A 353 9.30 -5.94 23.15
N HIS A 354 9.93 -6.35 22.05
CA HIS A 354 11.36 -6.18 21.80
C HIS A 354 11.62 -6.03 20.30
N ASP A 355 12.67 -5.31 19.94
CA ASP A 355 13.09 -5.07 18.57
C ASP A 355 13.85 -6.27 17.95
N ASP A 356 14.48 -6.07 16.78
CA ASP A 356 15.19 -7.13 16.05
C ASP A 356 16.52 -7.55 16.71
N ASP A 357 17.05 -6.70 17.58
CA ASP A 357 18.27 -6.92 18.35
C ASP A 357 17.96 -7.43 19.77
N GLY A 358 16.67 -7.64 20.08
CA GLY A 358 16.21 -8.12 21.38
C GLY A 358 16.15 -7.05 22.46
N LYS A 359 16.29 -5.76 22.11
CA LYS A 359 16.15 -4.66 23.07
C LYS A 359 14.68 -4.39 23.36
N PRO A 360 14.30 -4.09 24.62
CA PRO A 360 12.93 -3.76 24.97
C PRO A 360 12.41 -2.54 24.19
N ILE A 361 11.20 -2.66 23.67
CA ILE A 361 10.43 -1.54 23.11
C ILE A 361 9.52 -1.04 24.23
N GLU A 362 9.47 0.26 24.49
CA GLU A 362 8.47 0.83 25.40
C GLU A 362 7.37 1.55 24.59
N PRO A 363 6.08 1.32 24.88
CA PRO A 363 5.00 2.10 24.29
C PRO A 363 5.18 3.59 24.60
N ARG A 364 5.51 4.38 23.57
CA ARG A 364 5.89 5.79 23.76
C ARG A 364 4.90 6.82 23.25
N HIS A 365 3.94 6.40 22.43
CA HIS A 365 2.91 7.27 21.87
C HIS A 365 1.52 6.75 22.19
N ARG A 366 0.58 7.67 22.42
CA ARG A 366 -0.80 7.33 22.77
C ARG A 366 -1.69 7.12 21.55
N HIS A 367 -1.46 7.86 20.46
CA HIS A 367 -2.33 7.85 19.29
C HIS A 367 -1.68 7.09 18.14
N ALA A 368 -2.50 6.38 17.36
CA ALA A 368 -2.12 5.75 16.11
C ALA A 368 -3.01 6.28 14.98
N ILE A 369 -2.39 6.89 13.98
CA ILE A 369 -3.02 7.25 12.71
C ILE A 369 -2.74 6.07 11.76
N VAL A 370 -3.81 5.41 11.33
CA VAL A 370 -3.74 4.22 10.48
C VAL A 370 -4.26 4.58 9.10
N MET A 371 -3.44 4.37 8.07
CA MET A 371 -3.79 4.71 6.70
C MET A 371 -3.69 3.46 5.82
N LEU A 372 -4.67 3.24 4.93
CA LEU A 372 -4.72 2.11 4.00
C LEU A 372 -4.47 2.58 2.56
N ILE A 373 -3.64 1.82 1.86
CA ILE A 373 -3.35 1.96 0.43
C ILE A 373 -3.94 0.73 -0.28
N ASP A 374 -4.87 0.93 -1.21
CA ASP A 374 -5.39 -0.12 -2.09
C ASP A 374 -4.23 -0.73 -2.91
N GLN A 375 -4.17 -2.06 -3.06
CA GLN A 375 -3.17 -2.79 -3.86
C GLN A 375 -3.44 -2.77 -5.39
N GLY A 376 -4.55 -2.18 -5.83
CA GLY A 376 -4.97 -2.03 -7.22
C GLY A 376 -5.80 -3.23 -7.70
N TYR A 377 -7.08 -3.01 -7.97
CA TYR A 377 -8.02 -4.06 -8.38
C TYR A 377 -7.65 -4.65 -9.73
N GLU A 378 -7.44 -3.82 -10.75
CA GLU A 378 -7.27 -4.26 -12.14
C GLU A 378 -6.05 -5.16 -12.29
N THR A 379 -4.94 -4.78 -11.68
CA THR A 379 -3.72 -5.61 -11.69
C THR A 379 -3.97 -6.93 -10.97
N MET A 380 -4.73 -6.92 -9.86
CA MET A 380 -5.08 -8.15 -9.14
C MET A 380 -6.06 -9.03 -9.93
N ASP A 381 -6.95 -8.43 -10.74
CA ASP A 381 -7.88 -9.14 -11.62
C ASP A 381 -7.16 -9.87 -12.76
N GLY A 382 -6.10 -9.25 -13.31
CA GLY A 382 -5.22 -9.90 -14.29
C GLY A 382 -4.26 -10.95 -13.71
N ALA A 383 -4.05 -10.97 -12.39
CA ALA A 383 -3.03 -11.81 -11.78
C ALA A 383 -3.58 -13.18 -11.34
N SER A 384 -2.72 -14.17 -11.16
CA SER A 384 -3.02 -15.42 -10.42
C SER A 384 -3.15 -15.15 -8.90
N GLY A 385 -2.59 -14.02 -8.44
CA GLY A 385 -2.42 -13.66 -7.04
C GLY A 385 -1.14 -14.21 -6.40
N ASP A 386 -0.39 -15.04 -7.10
CA ASP A 386 0.88 -15.66 -6.68
C ASP A 386 1.88 -15.82 -7.82
N ASP A 387 1.76 -14.98 -8.86
CA ASP A 387 2.65 -14.87 -10.00
C ASP A 387 3.70 -13.75 -9.78
N TRP A 388 4.32 -13.28 -10.87
CA TRP A 388 5.45 -12.35 -10.83
C TRP A 388 5.09 -10.92 -10.39
N ILE A 389 3.82 -10.50 -10.48
CA ILE A 389 3.41 -9.14 -10.08
C ILE A 389 3.01 -9.02 -8.61
N SER A 390 2.75 -10.14 -7.91
CA SER A 390 2.26 -10.13 -6.52
C SER A 390 3.19 -9.39 -5.55
N GLY A 391 4.51 -9.51 -5.74
CA GLY A 391 5.51 -8.75 -5.00
C GLY A 391 5.40 -7.24 -5.23
N ALA A 392 5.24 -6.82 -6.50
CA ALA A 392 5.10 -5.41 -6.87
C ALA A 392 3.82 -4.78 -6.28
N GLN A 393 2.69 -5.49 -6.28
CA GLN A 393 1.44 -5.03 -5.64
C GLN A 393 1.64 -4.71 -4.15
N SER A 394 2.39 -5.56 -3.44
CA SER A 394 2.72 -5.30 -2.05
C SER A 394 3.70 -4.14 -1.89
N MET A 395 4.77 -4.09 -2.68
CA MET A 395 5.83 -3.08 -2.54
C MET A 395 5.38 -1.68 -2.96
N ARG A 396 4.49 -1.55 -3.95
CA ARG A 396 3.79 -0.31 -4.30
C ARG A 396 3.07 0.28 -3.08
N GLY A 397 2.25 -0.54 -2.41
CA GLY A 397 1.51 -0.09 -1.23
C GLY A 397 2.42 0.32 -0.07
N TYR A 398 3.53 -0.40 0.11
CA TYR A 398 4.52 -0.07 1.14
C TYR A 398 5.33 1.19 0.83
N LEU A 399 5.78 1.36 -0.42
CA LEU A 399 6.47 2.58 -0.85
C LEU A 399 5.56 3.80 -0.64
N ARG A 400 4.35 3.77 -1.21
CA ARG A 400 3.38 4.86 -1.04
C ARG A 400 3.13 5.17 0.43
N GLY A 401 2.86 4.12 1.23
CA GLY A 401 2.62 4.28 2.66
C GLY A 401 3.79 4.92 3.38
N ALA A 402 5.02 4.50 3.10
CA ALA A 402 6.21 5.07 3.73
C ALA A 402 6.45 6.53 3.32
N THR A 403 6.25 6.89 2.05
CA THR A 403 6.37 8.28 1.56
C THR A 403 5.33 9.19 2.21
N VAL A 404 4.06 8.76 2.29
CA VAL A 404 2.98 9.56 2.89
C VAL A 404 3.10 9.63 4.41
N GLY A 405 3.35 8.48 5.06
CA GLY A 405 3.57 8.41 6.50
C GLY A 405 4.75 9.26 6.94
N GLY A 406 5.83 9.25 6.16
CA GLY A 406 7.00 10.09 6.38
C GLY A 406 6.67 11.59 6.39
N GLN A 407 6.05 12.09 5.33
CA GLN A 407 5.63 13.49 5.24
C GLN A 407 4.68 13.88 6.39
N MET A 408 3.74 13.01 6.73
CA MET A 408 2.81 13.26 7.83
C MET A 408 3.52 13.30 9.19
N ALA A 409 4.40 12.34 9.48
CA ALA A 409 5.15 12.31 10.74
C ALA A 409 6.09 13.51 10.87
N GLU A 410 6.79 13.87 9.79
CA GLU A 410 7.64 15.06 9.74
C GLU A 410 6.83 16.33 10.00
N PHE A 411 5.67 16.47 9.35
CA PHE A 411 4.79 17.61 9.60
C PHE A 411 4.31 17.68 11.05
N ILE A 412 3.92 16.55 11.66
CA ILE A 412 3.51 16.50 13.08
C ILE A 412 4.66 16.87 14.02
N ARG A 413 5.89 16.43 13.72
CA ARG A 413 7.10 16.83 14.47
C ARG A 413 7.36 18.32 14.37
N ARG A 414 7.16 18.92 13.20
CA ARG A 414 7.20 20.37 12.98
C ARG A 414 6.11 21.13 13.75
N LEU A 415 4.94 20.52 13.97
CA LEU A 415 3.91 21.05 14.87
C LEU A 415 4.29 20.95 16.37
N GLY A 416 5.44 20.35 16.72
CA GLY A 416 5.92 20.23 18.10
C GLY A 416 5.43 18.98 18.84
N TYR A 417 5.01 17.94 18.12
CA TYR A 417 4.57 16.66 18.70
C TYR A 417 5.43 15.50 18.21
N SER A 418 5.80 14.57 19.10
CA SER A 418 6.54 13.38 18.68
C SER A 418 5.68 12.54 17.72
N ALA A 419 6.30 12.06 16.65
CA ALA A 419 5.64 11.19 15.67
C ALA A 419 6.64 10.25 14.98
N ARG A 420 6.28 8.97 14.87
CA ARG A 420 7.06 7.94 14.18
C ARG A 420 6.22 7.13 13.20
N VAL A 421 6.80 6.88 12.04
CA VAL A 421 6.27 5.98 11.02
C VAL A 421 6.62 4.53 11.37
N HIS A 422 5.69 3.63 11.07
CA HIS A 422 5.88 2.18 11.16
C HIS A 422 5.60 1.57 9.78
N SER A 423 6.66 1.15 9.10
CA SER A 423 6.63 0.62 7.73
C SER A 423 6.77 -0.91 7.69
N ASN A 424 6.83 -1.47 6.49
CA ASN A 424 7.09 -2.89 6.28
C ASN A 424 8.54 -3.30 6.61
N LEU A 425 9.49 -2.37 6.56
CA LEU A 425 10.90 -2.65 6.83
C LEU A 425 11.26 -2.42 8.29
N ASP A 426 10.66 -1.42 8.92
CA ASP A 426 10.87 -1.14 10.34
C ASP A 426 9.58 -0.67 11.00
N SER A 427 9.18 -1.37 12.06
CA SER A 427 7.96 -1.13 12.81
C SER A 427 8.11 -1.64 14.25
N GLU A 428 7.58 -0.86 15.18
CA GLU A 428 7.50 -1.17 16.61
C GLU A 428 6.09 -1.65 17.00
N VAL A 429 5.15 -1.65 16.05
CA VAL A 429 3.74 -1.98 16.29
C VAL A 429 3.18 -2.98 15.26
N LEU A 430 2.24 -3.79 15.72
CA LEU A 430 1.41 -4.68 14.92
C LEU A 430 0.26 -3.86 14.31
N HIS A 431 0.17 -3.86 12.98
CA HIS A 431 -0.83 -3.02 12.30
C HIS A 431 -2.25 -3.59 12.40
N ILE A 432 -2.42 -4.92 12.41
CA ILE A 432 -3.74 -5.59 12.43
C ILE A 432 -4.66 -5.07 13.55
N PRO A 433 -4.25 -5.06 14.83
CA PRO A 433 -5.10 -4.52 15.88
C PRO A 433 -5.40 -3.04 15.66
N LEU A 434 -4.43 -2.24 15.23
CA LEU A 434 -4.65 -0.81 15.02
C LEU A 434 -5.65 -0.54 13.89
N VAL A 435 -5.61 -1.29 12.78
CA VAL A 435 -6.60 -1.22 11.69
C VAL A 435 -8.02 -1.56 12.20
N LEU A 436 -8.13 -2.56 13.07
CA LEU A 436 -9.41 -2.97 13.68
C LEU A 436 -9.96 -1.88 14.60
N TYR A 437 -9.14 -1.34 15.51
CA TYR A 437 -9.55 -0.30 16.47
C TYR A 437 -9.77 1.07 15.81
N ALA A 438 -9.09 1.35 14.69
CA ALA A 438 -9.32 2.56 13.89
C ALA A 438 -10.62 2.51 13.06
N GLY A 439 -11.39 1.42 13.14
CA GLY A 439 -12.67 1.32 12.44
C GLY A 439 -12.54 1.18 10.92
N LEU A 440 -11.43 0.59 10.46
CA LEU A 440 -11.12 0.47 9.03
C LEU A 440 -11.47 -0.90 8.45
N GLY A 441 -12.00 -1.82 9.26
CA GLY A 441 -12.44 -3.13 8.81
C GLY A 441 -12.84 -4.04 9.96
N GLU A 442 -13.22 -5.27 9.61
CA GLU A 442 -13.46 -6.36 10.55
C GLU A 442 -12.44 -7.49 10.33
N LEU A 443 -12.16 -8.29 11.36
CA LEU A 443 -11.31 -9.46 11.22
C LEU A 443 -11.97 -10.50 10.30
N SER A 444 -11.20 -11.07 9.38
CA SER A 444 -11.73 -11.93 8.31
C SER A 444 -11.29 -13.39 8.44
N ARG A 445 -11.96 -14.30 7.71
CA ARG A 445 -11.54 -15.71 7.59
C ARG A 445 -10.11 -15.88 7.10
N ILE A 446 -9.59 -14.94 6.31
CA ILE A 446 -8.20 -14.99 5.82
C ILE A 446 -7.22 -15.09 7.01
N GLY A 447 -7.60 -14.55 8.17
CA GLY A 447 -6.96 -14.80 9.45
C GLY A 447 -6.25 -13.56 9.95
N GLU A 448 -4.93 -13.48 9.72
CA GLU A 448 -4.10 -12.30 10.08
C GLU A 448 -4.32 -11.15 9.08
N LEU A 449 -5.58 -10.79 8.83
CA LEU A 449 -6.00 -9.76 7.90
C LEU A 449 -7.36 -9.18 8.31
N VAL A 450 -7.41 -7.86 8.48
CA VAL A 450 -8.63 -7.06 8.59
C VAL A 450 -9.15 -6.75 7.18
N LEU A 451 -10.45 -6.90 6.96
CA LEU A 451 -11.10 -6.67 5.67
C LEU A 451 -11.97 -5.41 5.77
N ASN A 452 -11.76 -4.49 4.83
CA ASN A 452 -12.53 -3.26 4.71
C ASN A 452 -13.79 -3.50 3.84
N PRO A 453 -14.95 -2.88 4.14
CA PRO A 453 -16.17 -3.08 3.36
C PRO A 453 -16.07 -2.66 1.88
N PHE A 454 -15.23 -1.68 1.52
CA PHE A 454 -15.20 -1.10 0.18
C PHE A 454 -14.05 -1.62 -0.70
N VAL A 455 -12.84 -1.72 -0.14
CA VAL A 455 -11.65 -2.25 -0.85
C VAL A 455 -11.39 -3.73 -0.52
N GLY A 456 -12.24 -4.35 0.30
CA GLY A 456 -12.09 -5.72 0.73
C GLY A 456 -10.76 -5.94 1.48
N PRO A 457 -10.08 -7.07 1.22
CA PRO A 457 -8.77 -7.35 1.81
C PRO A 457 -7.61 -6.74 0.99
N ARG A 458 -7.90 -5.98 -0.08
CA ARG A 458 -6.93 -5.56 -1.11
C ARG A 458 -6.14 -4.31 -0.69
N PHE A 459 -5.57 -4.27 0.50
CA PHE A 459 -4.82 -3.09 0.93
C PHE A 459 -3.52 -3.45 1.66
N LYS A 460 -2.65 -2.45 1.80
CA LYS A 460 -1.56 -2.40 2.77
C LYS A 460 -1.82 -1.28 3.75
N SER A 461 -1.39 -1.44 4.99
CA SER A 461 -1.49 -0.41 6.01
C SER A 461 -0.13 0.21 6.29
N ILE A 462 -0.13 1.51 6.55
CA ILE A 462 0.95 2.24 7.19
C ILE A 462 0.40 2.84 8.49
N VAL A 463 1.23 2.91 9.53
CA VAL A 463 0.85 3.51 10.81
C VAL A 463 1.82 4.63 11.15
N VAL A 464 1.28 5.76 11.62
CA VAL A 464 2.04 6.81 12.29
C VAL A 464 1.57 6.87 13.74
N THR A 465 2.46 6.64 14.70
CA THR A 465 2.15 6.86 16.12
C THR A 465 2.58 8.26 16.54
N THR A 466 1.83 8.91 17.42
CA THR A 466 2.09 10.30 17.83
C THR A 466 1.51 10.68 19.20
N ASP A 467 2.03 11.77 19.75
CA ASP A 467 1.49 12.48 20.92
C ASP A 467 0.59 13.68 20.58
N LEU A 468 0.37 13.99 19.30
CA LEU A 468 -0.63 14.98 18.90
C LEU A 468 -2.00 14.57 19.48
N PRO A 469 -2.70 15.44 20.22
CA PRO A 469 -4.03 15.13 20.73
C PRO A 469 -4.99 14.83 19.59
N LEU A 470 -5.53 13.62 19.55
CA LEU A 470 -6.42 13.18 18.47
C LEU A 470 -7.63 12.41 19.01
N ALA A 471 -8.82 12.79 18.54
CA ALA A 471 -10.04 12.04 18.75
C ALA A 471 -9.96 10.69 18.00
N HIS A 472 -10.45 9.63 18.64
CA HIS A 472 -10.40 8.28 18.10
C HIS A 472 -11.69 7.93 17.36
N ASP A 473 -11.54 7.17 16.27
CA ASP A 473 -12.60 6.45 15.62
C ASP A 473 -13.05 5.24 16.47
N GLN A 474 -14.17 4.64 16.06
CA GLN A 474 -14.70 3.43 16.67
C GLN A 474 -14.60 2.25 15.69
N PRO A 475 -14.41 1.02 16.21
CA PRO A 475 -14.59 -0.21 15.43
C PRO A 475 -15.91 -0.24 14.66
N ILE A 476 -15.97 -1.07 13.62
CA ILE A 476 -17.12 -1.16 12.72
C ILE A 476 -17.76 -2.55 12.72
N ASP A 477 -19.03 -2.60 12.32
CA ASP A 477 -19.80 -3.83 12.08
C ASP A 477 -20.54 -3.70 10.74
N PHE A 478 -20.07 -4.41 9.72
CA PHE A 478 -20.74 -4.54 8.43
C PHE A 478 -21.19 -5.98 8.18
N GLY A 479 -21.25 -6.79 9.23
CA GLY A 479 -21.71 -8.18 9.19
C GLY A 479 -20.72 -9.16 8.58
N LEU A 480 -19.42 -8.84 8.59
CA LEU A 480 -18.40 -9.71 7.99
C LEU A 480 -18.33 -11.07 8.67
N GLN A 481 -18.54 -11.13 9.99
CA GLN A 481 -18.40 -12.37 10.75
C GLN A 481 -19.34 -13.48 10.22
N ASP A 482 -20.62 -13.14 10.01
CA ASP A 482 -21.61 -14.05 9.45
C ASP A 482 -21.35 -14.38 7.97
N MET A 483 -20.85 -13.42 7.19
CA MET A 483 -20.43 -13.66 5.81
C MET A 483 -19.25 -14.64 5.73
N CYS A 484 -18.21 -14.43 6.55
CA CYS A 484 -17.04 -15.31 6.64
C CYS A 484 -17.40 -16.70 7.16
N GLN A 485 -18.37 -16.85 8.07
CA GLN A 485 -18.90 -18.16 8.47
C GLN A 485 -19.51 -18.94 7.28
N LYS A 486 -20.19 -18.24 6.37
CA LYS A 486 -20.90 -18.83 5.22
C LYS A 486 -20.02 -19.02 3.96
N CYS A 487 -18.92 -18.27 3.85
CA CYS A 487 -18.02 -18.26 2.70
C CYS A 487 -16.67 -18.94 3.02
N LEU A 488 -16.22 -19.85 2.13
CA LEU A 488 -14.94 -20.54 2.24
C LEU A 488 -14.03 -20.29 1.02
N LYS A 489 -14.30 -19.27 0.21
CA LYS A 489 -13.60 -19.06 -1.06
C LYS A 489 -12.09 -18.84 -0.90
N CYS A 490 -11.66 -17.96 0.00
CA CYS A 490 -10.24 -17.74 0.27
C CYS A 490 -9.53 -19.02 0.76
N ALA A 491 -10.20 -19.82 1.60
CA ALA A 491 -9.71 -21.09 2.10
C ALA A 491 -9.58 -22.15 1.01
N ARG A 492 -10.58 -22.22 0.12
CA ARG A 492 -10.57 -23.11 -1.05
C ARG A 492 -9.41 -22.78 -1.98
N GLU A 493 -9.22 -21.50 -2.28
CA GLU A 493 -8.27 -21.01 -3.27
C GLU A 493 -6.83 -20.87 -2.74
N CYS A 494 -6.60 -21.03 -1.43
CA CYS A 494 -5.28 -20.98 -0.82
C CYS A 494 -4.36 -22.11 -1.38
N PRO A 495 -3.23 -21.78 -2.04
CA PRO A 495 -2.36 -22.79 -2.67
C PRO A 495 -1.71 -23.75 -1.67
N CYS A 496 -1.45 -23.28 -0.44
CA CYS A 496 -0.79 -24.05 0.61
C CYS A 496 -1.73 -24.50 1.73
N GLN A 497 -3.05 -24.29 1.58
CA GLN A 497 -4.06 -24.67 2.58
C GLN A 497 -3.71 -24.16 3.99
N ALA A 498 -3.34 -22.89 4.09
CA ALA A 498 -3.00 -22.24 5.36
C ALA A 498 -4.22 -21.60 6.05
N ILE A 499 -5.28 -21.29 5.32
CA ILE A 499 -6.46 -20.59 5.85
C ILE A 499 -7.43 -21.60 6.45
N SER A 500 -7.91 -21.34 7.68
CA SER A 500 -8.82 -22.22 8.41
C SER A 500 -10.14 -22.47 7.67
N TRP A 501 -10.56 -23.74 7.66
CA TRP A 501 -11.85 -24.19 7.10
C TRP A 501 -12.96 -24.23 8.15
N GLY A 502 -12.59 -24.13 9.44
CA GLY A 502 -13.52 -24.22 10.57
C GLY A 502 -13.95 -22.86 11.13
N ASP A 503 -14.39 -22.89 12.38
CA ASP A 503 -14.82 -21.71 13.13
C ASP A 503 -13.64 -20.90 13.68
N THR A 504 -13.96 -19.75 14.28
CA THR A 504 -13.00 -18.96 15.03
C THR A 504 -12.57 -19.69 16.30
N VAL A 505 -11.36 -19.36 16.76
CA VAL A 505 -10.77 -19.87 18.01
C VAL A 505 -10.21 -18.71 18.81
N MET A 506 -10.05 -18.90 20.12
CA MET A 506 -9.30 -17.97 20.95
C MET A 506 -7.81 -18.28 20.86
N PHE A 507 -7.03 -17.29 20.45
CA PHE A 507 -5.60 -17.39 20.28
C PHE A 507 -4.94 -16.18 20.96
N ASN A 508 -4.18 -16.43 22.02
CA ASN A 508 -3.44 -15.40 22.76
C ASN A 508 -4.31 -14.20 23.17
N GLY A 509 -5.49 -14.47 23.74
CA GLY A 509 -6.38 -13.45 24.30
C GLY A 509 -7.39 -12.84 23.30
N TYR A 510 -7.39 -13.24 22.03
CA TYR A 510 -8.34 -12.73 21.03
C TYR A 510 -8.90 -13.80 20.11
N GLU A 511 -10.11 -13.55 19.61
CA GLU A 511 -10.84 -14.40 18.68
C GLU A 511 -10.37 -14.20 17.24
N MET A 512 -10.11 -15.30 16.51
CA MET A 512 -9.79 -15.23 15.09
C MET A 512 -10.00 -16.55 14.35
N TRP A 513 -10.12 -16.49 13.01
CA TRP A 513 -9.83 -17.64 12.14
C TRP A 513 -8.32 -17.79 11.99
N LYS A 514 -7.66 -18.47 12.94
CA LYS A 514 -6.20 -18.57 12.95
C LYS A 514 -5.69 -19.31 11.70
N PRO A 515 -4.82 -18.70 10.87
CA PRO A 515 -4.19 -19.40 9.76
C PRO A 515 -2.91 -20.12 10.22
N ASP A 516 -2.48 -21.11 9.46
CA ASP A 516 -1.17 -21.74 9.58
C ASP A 516 -0.09 -20.79 9.01
N ALA A 517 0.41 -19.91 9.89
CA ALA A 517 1.39 -18.89 9.54
C ALA A 517 2.68 -19.51 8.97
N GLU A 518 3.10 -20.67 9.47
CA GLU A 518 4.26 -21.40 8.96
C GLU A 518 4.07 -21.80 7.50
N ARG A 519 2.95 -22.45 7.16
CA ARG A 519 2.64 -22.85 5.77
C ARG A 519 2.55 -21.64 4.84
N CYS A 520 1.91 -20.56 5.30
CA CYS A 520 1.78 -19.33 4.51
C CYS A 520 3.15 -18.72 4.20
N VAL A 521 4.00 -18.54 5.22
CA VAL A 521 5.33 -17.94 5.03
C VAL A 521 6.24 -18.82 4.21
N ARG A 522 6.27 -20.14 4.45
CA ARG A 522 7.04 -21.08 3.61
C ARG A 522 6.64 -20.95 2.14
N TYR A 523 5.35 -20.90 1.85
CA TYR A 523 4.84 -20.75 0.49
C TYR A 523 5.25 -19.41 -0.13
N ARG A 524 5.00 -18.30 0.57
CA ARG A 524 5.34 -16.95 0.08
C ARG A 524 6.83 -16.80 -0.18
N VAL A 525 7.67 -17.20 0.78
CA VAL A 525 9.12 -17.05 0.71
C VAL A 525 9.72 -17.92 -0.38
N THR A 526 9.26 -19.16 -0.53
CA THR A 526 9.88 -20.13 -1.45
C THR A 526 9.15 -20.32 -2.76
N ASN A 527 8.19 -19.44 -3.09
CA ASN A 527 7.50 -19.46 -4.38
C ASN A 527 8.53 -19.26 -5.50
N ALA A 528 8.64 -20.26 -6.37
CA ALA A 528 9.57 -20.29 -7.50
C ALA A 528 8.90 -19.97 -8.84
N LYS A 529 7.57 -19.74 -8.85
CA LYS A 529 6.78 -19.44 -10.06
C LYS A 529 6.07 -18.09 -9.95
N GLY A 530 6.65 -17.19 -9.15
CA GLY A 530 6.12 -15.89 -8.82
C GLY A 530 6.88 -15.24 -7.67
N SER A 531 6.47 -14.03 -7.30
CA SER A 531 7.07 -13.25 -6.20
C SER A 531 6.07 -13.12 -5.05
N ALA A 532 6.31 -13.83 -3.95
CA ALA A 532 5.39 -13.94 -2.81
C ALA A 532 4.02 -14.58 -3.17
N CYS A 533 2.94 -14.14 -2.50
CA CYS A 533 1.56 -14.55 -2.73
C CYS A 533 0.59 -13.62 -1.98
N GLY A 534 -0.53 -13.33 -2.62
CA GLY A 534 -1.69 -12.56 -2.15
C GLY A 534 -3.03 -13.11 -2.70
N ARG A 535 -3.07 -14.38 -3.15
CA ARG A 535 -4.24 -15.00 -3.81
C ARG A 535 -5.53 -14.98 -2.96
N CYS A 536 -5.41 -15.01 -1.64
CA CYS A 536 -6.56 -14.89 -0.74
C CYS A 536 -7.26 -13.53 -0.87
N MET A 537 -6.52 -12.46 -1.18
CA MET A 537 -7.08 -11.13 -1.42
C MET A 537 -7.83 -11.13 -2.75
N LYS A 538 -7.19 -11.61 -3.82
CA LYS A 538 -7.76 -11.69 -5.18
C LYS A 538 -9.13 -12.38 -5.21
N THR A 539 -9.23 -13.51 -4.53
CA THR A 539 -10.39 -14.41 -4.63
C THR A 539 -11.51 -14.08 -3.66
N CYS A 540 -11.31 -13.08 -2.78
CA CYS A 540 -12.33 -12.71 -1.80
C CYS A 540 -13.55 -12.08 -2.49
N PRO A 541 -14.79 -12.46 -2.14
CA PRO A 541 -16.00 -11.78 -2.59
C PRO A 541 -16.21 -10.38 -2.00
N TYR A 542 -15.18 -9.70 -1.54
CA TYR A 542 -15.17 -8.25 -1.26
C TYR A 542 -14.08 -7.54 -2.08
N ASN A 543 -13.27 -8.29 -2.83
CA ASN A 543 -12.30 -7.74 -3.76
C ASN A 543 -13.02 -7.36 -5.05
N HIS A 544 -13.54 -6.14 -5.10
CA HIS A 544 -14.29 -5.65 -6.25
C HIS A 544 -13.92 -4.21 -6.58
N GLU A 545 -14.41 -3.77 -7.74
CA GLU A 545 -14.47 -2.37 -8.12
C GLU A 545 -15.69 -2.15 -9.02
N GLY A 546 -16.42 -1.05 -8.80
CA GLY A 546 -17.54 -0.65 -9.64
C GLY A 546 -18.64 0.11 -8.89
N LEU A 547 -19.30 1.02 -9.61
CA LEU A 547 -20.22 2.02 -9.00
C LEU A 547 -21.67 1.56 -8.84
N LEU A 548 -22.14 0.61 -9.67
CA LEU A 548 -23.57 0.23 -9.72
C LEU A 548 -23.84 -1.17 -9.19
N VAL A 549 -23.44 -2.19 -9.95
CA VAL A 549 -23.75 -3.59 -9.63
C VAL A 549 -23.08 -4.01 -8.32
N HIS A 550 -21.81 -3.64 -8.13
CA HIS A 550 -21.05 -3.98 -6.94
C HIS A 550 -21.59 -3.26 -5.69
N ASP A 551 -21.96 -1.98 -5.79
CA ASP A 551 -22.56 -1.23 -4.69
C ASP A 551 -23.88 -1.87 -4.21
N LEU A 552 -24.73 -2.33 -5.14
CA LEU A 552 -25.97 -3.04 -4.79
C LEU A 552 -25.67 -4.32 -4.00
N PHE A 553 -24.78 -5.18 -4.50
CA PHE A 553 -24.48 -6.45 -3.83
C PHE A 553 -23.75 -6.25 -2.49
N LEU A 554 -22.90 -5.24 -2.38
CA LEU A 554 -22.27 -4.85 -1.12
C LEU A 554 -23.33 -4.41 -0.10
N LYS A 555 -24.25 -3.52 -0.47
CA LYS A 555 -25.36 -3.10 0.40
C LYS A 555 -26.24 -4.28 0.81
N MET A 556 -26.55 -5.20 -0.10
CA MET A 556 -27.26 -6.43 0.23
C MET A 556 -26.49 -7.30 1.23
N ALA A 557 -25.18 -7.49 1.03
CA ALA A 557 -24.33 -8.26 1.93
C ALA A 557 -24.26 -7.63 3.34
N ILE A 558 -24.22 -6.31 3.43
CA ILE A 558 -24.18 -5.56 4.69
C ILE A 558 -25.54 -5.64 5.40
N HIS A 559 -26.62 -5.28 4.72
CA HIS A 559 -27.93 -5.04 5.35
C HIS A 559 -28.87 -6.26 5.36
N LEU A 560 -28.65 -7.28 4.53
CA LEU A 560 -29.55 -8.43 4.38
C LEU A 560 -28.83 -9.75 4.66
N PRO A 561 -28.67 -10.17 5.94
CA PRO A 561 -27.90 -11.35 6.34
C PRO A 561 -28.29 -12.67 5.65
N PHE A 562 -29.55 -12.81 5.26
CA PHE A 562 -30.05 -14.00 4.56
C PHE A 562 -29.49 -14.14 3.12
N THR A 563 -28.98 -13.05 2.53
CA THR A 563 -28.43 -13.05 1.16
C THR A 563 -26.98 -13.51 1.08
N ARG A 564 -26.21 -13.42 2.18
CA ARG A 564 -24.75 -13.60 2.20
C ARG A 564 -24.27 -14.92 1.61
N LYS A 565 -24.94 -16.05 1.94
CA LYS A 565 -24.59 -17.36 1.38
C LYS A 565 -24.86 -17.43 -0.12
N TRP A 566 -25.98 -16.87 -0.56
CA TRP A 566 -26.33 -16.79 -1.97
C TRP A 566 -25.35 -15.89 -2.75
N ILE A 567 -24.97 -14.73 -2.20
CA ILE A 567 -23.96 -13.84 -2.78
C ILE A 567 -22.62 -14.58 -2.93
N ALA A 568 -22.15 -15.28 -1.89
CA ALA A 568 -20.92 -16.06 -1.96
C ALA A 568 -20.96 -17.15 -3.06
N ASN A 569 -22.10 -17.82 -3.22
CA ASN A 569 -22.28 -18.81 -4.28
C ASN A 569 -22.39 -18.17 -5.67
N LEU A 570 -23.04 -17.00 -5.77
CA LEU A 570 -23.17 -16.24 -7.01
C LEU A 570 -21.79 -15.77 -7.50
N ASP A 571 -20.93 -15.30 -6.60
CA ASP A 571 -19.56 -14.86 -6.88
C ASP A 571 -18.73 -15.97 -7.57
N ASP A 572 -18.90 -17.23 -7.16
CA ASP A 572 -18.31 -18.39 -7.84
C ASP A 572 -18.97 -18.66 -9.21
N LYS A 573 -20.30 -18.56 -9.29
CA LYS A 573 -21.08 -18.83 -10.52
C LYS A 573 -20.75 -17.84 -11.64
N VAL A 574 -20.53 -16.56 -11.31
CA VAL A 574 -20.14 -15.52 -12.29
C VAL A 574 -18.64 -15.55 -12.60
N GLY A 575 -17.85 -16.34 -11.86
CA GLY A 575 -16.44 -16.52 -12.11
C GLY A 575 -15.53 -15.41 -11.58
N ASN A 576 -15.99 -14.62 -10.61
CA ASN A 576 -15.15 -13.61 -9.97
C ASN A 576 -13.91 -14.27 -9.34
N GLY A 577 -12.74 -13.66 -9.56
CA GLY A 577 -11.45 -14.21 -9.12
C GLY A 577 -10.76 -15.14 -10.13
N ARG A 578 -11.32 -15.33 -11.34
CA ARG A 578 -10.57 -15.86 -12.51
C ARG A 578 -9.50 -14.87 -12.98
N ILE A 579 -8.63 -15.31 -13.89
CA ILE A 579 -7.60 -14.45 -14.49
C ILE A 579 -8.20 -13.70 -15.68
N ASN A 580 -8.17 -12.37 -15.62
CA ASN A 580 -8.56 -11.50 -16.73
C ASN A 580 -7.35 -11.08 -17.56
N LEU A 581 -7.10 -11.78 -18.66
CA LEU A 581 -5.91 -11.53 -19.49
C LEU A 581 -5.85 -10.12 -20.10
N VAL A 582 -6.98 -9.42 -20.26
CA VAL A 582 -7.01 -8.02 -20.70
C VAL A 582 -6.29 -7.10 -19.72
N LYS A 583 -6.28 -7.46 -18.43
CA LYS A 583 -5.64 -6.69 -17.35
C LYS A 583 -4.22 -7.16 -17.05
N LYS A 584 -3.72 -8.21 -17.71
CA LYS A 584 -2.36 -8.72 -17.53
C LYS A 584 -1.38 -7.88 -18.36
N TRP A 585 -0.96 -6.75 -17.81
CA TRP A 585 -0.07 -5.81 -18.50
C TRP A 585 1.41 -6.19 -18.36
N TRP A 586 1.84 -6.82 -17.27
CA TRP A 586 3.25 -7.01 -16.95
C TRP A 586 3.96 -8.17 -17.69
N TYR A 587 5.28 -8.04 -17.80
CA TYR A 587 6.16 -9.13 -18.20
C TYR A 587 6.36 -10.17 -17.11
N ASP A 588 6.48 -11.44 -17.51
CA ASP A 588 6.86 -12.51 -16.61
C ASP A 588 8.40 -12.58 -16.56
N LEU A 589 9.02 -11.83 -15.64
CA LEU A 589 10.47 -11.74 -15.46
C LEU A 589 10.88 -12.07 -14.02
N GLU A 590 12.06 -12.68 -13.85
CA GLU A 590 12.70 -12.89 -12.56
C GLU A 590 14.01 -12.07 -12.48
N TRP A 591 14.25 -11.39 -11.36
CA TRP A 591 15.48 -10.67 -11.07
C TRP A 591 16.45 -11.58 -10.31
N VAL A 592 17.57 -11.92 -10.95
CA VAL A 592 18.61 -12.81 -10.40
C VAL A 592 19.97 -12.20 -10.67
N ASP A 593 20.82 -12.13 -9.63
CA ASP A 593 22.23 -11.73 -9.73
C ASP A 593 22.49 -10.44 -10.52
N GLY A 594 21.60 -9.45 -10.38
CA GLY A 594 21.73 -8.14 -11.00
C GLY A 594 21.22 -8.05 -12.45
N LYS A 595 20.46 -9.04 -12.92
CA LYS A 595 19.82 -9.00 -14.24
C LYS A 595 18.41 -9.60 -14.23
N ALA A 596 17.59 -9.16 -15.19
CA ALA A 596 16.30 -9.79 -15.47
C ALA A 596 16.51 -11.04 -16.35
N VAL A 597 15.85 -12.14 -15.99
CA VAL A 597 15.91 -13.42 -16.70
C VAL A 597 14.51 -13.97 -16.96
N GLU A 598 14.41 -14.89 -17.91
CA GLU A 598 13.19 -15.64 -18.13
C GLU A 598 12.96 -16.59 -16.93
N PRO A 599 11.79 -16.55 -16.29
CA PRO A 599 11.49 -17.40 -15.15
C PRO A 599 11.34 -18.86 -15.56
N LYS A 600 11.69 -19.78 -14.64
CA LYS A 600 11.50 -21.24 -14.85
C LYS A 600 10.02 -21.68 -14.93
N GLY A 601 9.09 -20.77 -14.64
CA GLY A 601 7.66 -20.98 -14.79
C GLY A 601 6.84 -19.90 -14.09
N THR A 602 5.54 -19.86 -14.39
CA THR A 602 4.63 -18.85 -13.86
C THR A 602 3.36 -19.51 -13.33
N ASN A 603 2.91 -19.14 -12.13
CA ASN A 603 1.61 -19.60 -11.63
C ASN A 603 0.48 -18.97 -12.45
N ARG A 604 -0.44 -19.79 -12.95
CA ARG A 604 -1.68 -19.36 -13.61
C ARG A 604 -2.85 -20.18 -13.06
N ARG A 605 -3.37 -19.76 -11.90
CA ARG A 605 -4.37 -20.54 -11.15
C ARG A 605 -5.79 -20.04 -11.43
N GLU A 606 -6.55 -20.85 -12.15
CA GLU A 606 -8.00 -20.73 -12.24
C GLU A 606 -8.72 -21.07 -10.91
N LEU A 607 -10.01 -20.77 -10.82
CA LEU A 607 -10.85 -21.12 -9.67
C LEU A 607 -10.96 -22.65 -9.53
N ASN A 608 -10.83 -23.15 -8.31
CA ASN A 608 -10.93 -24.58 -8.02
C ASN A 608 -12.29 -24.92 -7.37
N LEU A 609 -13.35 -24.85 -8.17
CA LEU A 609 -14.73 -25.01 -7.68
C LEU A 609 -15.07 -26.43 -7.21
N ASP A 610 -14.35 -27.44 -7.70
CA ASP A 610 -14.58 -28.85 -7.36
C ASP A 610 -13.90 -29.27 -6.03
N LYS A 611 -13.04 -28.41 -5.46
CA LYS A 611 -12.35 -28.69 -4.21
C LYS A 611 -13.32 -28.73 -3.03
N LYS A 612 -13.53 -29.94 -2.51
CA LYS A 612 -14.30 -30.18 -1.29
C LYS A 612 -13.45 -29.84 -0.07
N LEU A 613 -14.00 -29.04 0.84
CA LEU A 613 -13.38 -28.66 2.10
C LEU A 613 -14.06 -29.43 3.24
N ASP A 614 -13.25 -30.10 4.04
CA ASP A 614 -13.68 -30.91 5.19
C ASP A 614 -12.96 -30.37 6.43
N PRO A 615 -13.62 -29.52 7.25
CA PRO A 615 -13.00 -28.89 8.41
C PRO A 615 -12.40 -29.88 9.42
N ASP A 616 -12.96 -31.08 9.54
CA ASP A 616 -12.50 -32.11 10.48
C ASP A 616 -11.16 -32.72 10.05
N LYS A 617 -10.89 -32.75 8.74
CA LYS A 617 -9.62 -33.21 8.17
C LYS A 617 -8.59 -32.09 8.02
N HIS A 618 -8.98 -30.83 8.26
CA HIS A 618 -8.08 -29.71 8.14
C HIS A 618 -7.21 -29.53 9.39
N SER A 619 -5.89 -29.51 9.19
CA SER A 619 -4.93 -29.32 10.27
C SER A 619 -4.23 -27.97 10.18
N ILE A 620 -4.26 -27.22 11.28
CA ILE A 620 -3.59 -25.92 11.46
C ILE A 620 -2.57 -26.08 12.58
N ALA A 621 -1.35 -25.58 12.37
CA ALA A 621 -0.33 -25.47 13.41
C ALA A 621 -0.51 -24.16 14.20
N TYR A 622 -0.80 -24.27 15.50
CA TYR A 622 -1.00 -23.13 16.41
C TYR A 622 0.27 -22.87 17.21
N TYR A 623 0.89 -21.71 16.99
CA TYR A 623 2.12 -21.27 17.67
C TYR A 623 1.80 -20.24 18.75
N HIS A 624 1.43 -20.71 19.93
CA HIS A 624 1.10 -19.84 21.07
C HIS A 624 2.32 -19.06 21.57
N ALA A 625 2.07 -18.04 22.39
CA ALA A 625 3.12 -17.13 22.87
C ALA A 625 4.26 -17.87 23.60
N GLU A 626 3.93 -18.91 24.37
CA GLU A 626 4.92 -19.74 25.08
C GLU A 626 5.89 -20.49 24.13
N GLN A 627 5.49 -20.69 22.87
CA GLN A 627 6.25 -21.43 21.85
C GLN A 627 7.04 -20.50 20.93
N MET A 628 6.95 -19.19 21.14
CA MET A 628 7.68 -18.20 20.36
C MET A 628 9.13 -18.14 20.84
N PRO A 629 10.08 -17.82 19.95
CA PRO A 629 11.46 -17.60 20.36
C PRO A 629 11.55 -16.49 21.42
N PRO A 630 12.39 -16.66 22.46
CA PRO A 630 12.70 -15.58 23.38
C PRO A 630 13.28 -14.36 22.63
N PRO A 631 13.07 -13.14 23.15
CA PRO A 631 13.47 -11.90 22.46
C PRO A 631 14.96 -11.81 22.12
N ASP A 632 15.82 -12.28 23.01
CA ASP A 632 17.29 -12.24 22.94
C ASP A 632 17.89 -13.46 22.22
N HIS A 633 17.04 -14.41 21.78
CA HIS A 633 17.50 -15.61 21.10
C HIS A 633 17.79 -15.34 19.61
N LEU A 634 19.04 -14.94 19.33
CA LEU A 634 19.49 -14.55 17.99
C LEU A 634 19.80 -15.73 17.06
N GLU A 635 20.08 -16.90 17.63
CA GLU A 635 20.35 -18.13 16.89
C GLU A 635 19.08 -18.76 16.27
N PRO A 636 19.21 -19.71 15.33
CA PRO A 636 18.07 -20.44 14.81
C PRO A 636 17.28 -21.13 15.93
N PHE A 637 15.96 -20.89 15.97
CA PHE A 637 15.01 -21.48 16.91
C PHE A 637 13.94 -22.28 16.11
N PRO A 638 14.25 -23.52 15.69
CA PRO A 638 13.41 -24.29 14.78
C PRO A 638 11.97 -24.45 15.30
N VAL A 639 11.01 -24.37 14.37
CA VAL A 639 9.60 -24.62 14.70
C VAL A 639 9.35 -26.08 15.07
N ASP A 640 8.73 -26.34 16.22
CA ASP A 640 8.13 -27.65 16.51
C ASP A 640 6.71 -27.73 15.92
N ARG A 641 6.64 -28.11 14.64
CA ARG A 641 5.36 -28.25 13.94
C ARG A 641 4.48 -29.35 14.53
N LYS A 642 5.05 -30.44 15.06
CA LYS A 642 4.27 -31.55 15.64
C LYS A 642 3.56 -31.08 16.91
N GLN A 643 4.27 -30.37 17.77
CA GLN A 643 3.69 -29.75 18.96
C GLN A 643 2.64 -28.68 18.59
N ALA A 644 2.93 -27.83 17.60
CA ALA A 644 1.99 -26.80 17.15
C ALA A 644 0.69 -27.38 16.54
N LEU A 645 0.77 -28.52 15.84
CA LEU A 645 -0.42 -29.25 15.37
C LEU A 645 -1.21 -29.87 16.54
N ALA A 646 -0.50 -30.44 17.52
CA ALA A 646 -1.12 -30.98 18.71
C ALA A 646 -1.79 -29.89 19.56
N ALA A 647 -1.30 -28.64 19.53
CA ALA A 647 -1.79 -27.53 20.35
C ALA A 647 -3.27 -27.15 20.13
N LYS A 648 -3.95 -27.73 19.12
CA LYS A 648 -5.41 -27.60 18.95
C LYS A 648 -6.20 -27.89 20.23
N HIS A 649 -5.74 -28.84 21.07
CA HIS A 649 -6.42 -29.17 22.34
C HIS A 649 -6.35 -28.07 23.41
N LYS A 650 -5.46 -27.08 23.26
CA LYS A 650 -5.32 -25.94 24.17
C LYS A 650 -6.30 -24.81 23.85
N LEU A 651 -6.92 -24.84 22.67
CA LEU A 651 -7.77 -23.77 22.19
C LEU A 651 -9.11 -23.75 22.90
N GLU A 652 -9.49 -22.57 23.37
CA GLU A 652 -10.84 -22.27 23.81
C GLU A 652 -11.67 -21.78 22.62
N THR A 653 -12.94 -22.14 22.58
CA THR A 653 -13.91 -21.39 21.77
C THR A 653 -14.09 -19.98 22.37
N PRO A 654 -14.49 -18.97 21.59
CA PRO A 654 -14.77 -17.63 22.10
C PRO A 654 -15.74 -17.62 23.29
N LYS A 655 -16.77 -18.48 23.24
CA LYS A 655 -17.74 -18.66 24.34
C LYS A 655 -17.10 -19.21 25.62
N GLN A 656 -16.21 -20.20 25.50
CA GLN A 656 -15.50 -20.77 26.65
C GLN A 656 -14.56 -19.75 27.30
N ALA A 657 -13.78 -19.01 26.49
CA ALA A 657 -12.88 -17.99 27.02
C ALA A 657 -13.63 -16.85 27.70
N LEU A 658 -14.75 -16.38 27.12
CA LEU A 658 -15.56 -15.34 27.75
C LEU A 658 -16.13 -15.80 29.09
N ALA A 659 -16.63 -17.03 29.17
CA ALA A 659 -17.13 -17.59 30.43
C ALA A 659 -16.01 -17.75 31.47
N ARG A 660 -14.81 -18.20 31.05
CA ARG A 660 -13.62 -18.26 31.91
C ARG A 660 -13.26 -16.87 32.46
N TYR A 661 -13.13 -15.89 31.58
CA TYR A 661 -12.78 -14.52 31.90
C TYR A 661 -13.76 -13.88 32.89
N GLN A 662 -15.07 -13.99 32.62
CA GLN A 662 -16.12 -13.46 33.50
C GLN A 662 -16.17 -14.14 34.88
N SER A 663 -15.70 -15.38 34.99
CA SER A 663 -15.60 -16.10 36.26
C SER A 663 -14.35 -15.74 37.08
N GLY A 664 -13.50 -14.83 36.60
CA GLY A 664 -12.27 -14.41 37.28
C GLY A 664 -11.19 -15.50 37.32
N LYS A 665 -11.29 -16.53 36.48
CA LYS A 665 -10.26 -17.57 36.36
C LYS A 665 -9.01 -17.01 35.69
N ALA A 666 -7.85 -17.54 36.08
CA ALA A 666 -6.56 -17.11 35.54
C ALA A 666 -6.48 -17.21 34.01
N THR A 667 -5.70 -16.31 33.42
CA THR A 667 -5.32 -16.34 32.00
C THR A 667 -4.57 -17.64 31.68
N PRO A 668 -4.81 -18.30 30.53
CA PRO A 668 -4.14 -19.54 30.17
C PRO A 668 -2.61 -19.35 30.12
N GLU A 669 -1.87 -20.26 30.74
CA GLU A 669 -0.40 -20.17 30.82
C GLU A 669 0.27 -20.06 29.43
N HIS A 670 -0.31 -20.72 28.42
CA HIS A 670 0.23 -20.70 27.06
C HIS A 670 0.10 -19.33 26.35
N TYR A 671 -0.63 -18.36 26.93
CA TYR A 671 -0.66 -16.99 26.45
C TYR A 671 0.55 -16.17 26.92
N LYS A 672 1.34 -16.67 27.88
CA LYS A 672 2.53 -15.98 28.37
C LYS A 672 3.69 -16.21 27.41
N PRO A 673 4.36 -15.15 26.91
CA PRO A 673 5.57 -15.30 26.09
C PRO A 673 6.66 -16.06 26.82
N ALA A 674 7.50 -16.79 26.07
CA ALA A 674 8.73 -17.34 26.61
C ALA A 674 9.58 -16.22 27.27
N GLN A 675 10.00 -16.43 28.51
CA GLN A 675 10.83 -15.47 29.23
C GLN A 675 12.29 -15.58 28.79
N ILE A 676 13.02 -14.48 28.94
CA ILE A 676 14.48 -14.49 28.90
C ILE A 676 14.95 -15.34 30.08
N GLU A 677 15.64 -16.45 29.82
CA GLU A 677 16.39 -17.14 30.87
C GLU A 677 17.47 -16.17 31.34
N LYS A 678 17.28 -15.57 32.53
CA LYS A 678 18.36 -14.84 33.19
C LYS A 678 19.43 -15.88 33.55
N VAL A 679 20.45 -15.99 32.71
CA VAL A 679 21.70 -16.71 33.02
C VAL A 679 22.47 -15.94 34.09
#